data_AF-A0AAD9Q3P9-F1
#
_entry.id   AF-A0AAD9Q3P9-F1
#
_cell.length_a   1.000
_cell.length_b   1.000
_cell.length_c   1.000
_cell.angle_alpha   90.00
_cell.angle_beta   90.00
_cell.angle_gamma   90.00
#
_symmetry.space_group_name_H-M   'P 1'
#
loop_
_entity.id
_entity.type
_entity.pdbx_description
1 polymer ?
#
loop_
_entity_poly.entity_id
_entity_poly.type
_entity_poly.pdbx_seq_one_letter_code
_entity_poly.pdbx_strand_id
1 'polypeptide(L)'
;MAFIYDIQDRVNKKKPGPRADLANSLTGVLIRFREEEIAFTADLEAMFHQVKVLPKDADALRFLWWSGRLNDPPDEYQMLVHIFGATSSPCCANKAVHQTADDNEEQFDPEVTRTVCRNFYVDNVLKAVPNEGRAIWLAQQLIELMKKGGFHLTKFSSKSRKFLAMLPEKEQANPKLNLDLDDLPIGRALGLHWDTNSDTFQFKVIPTSKPPTTRHPFHYIKIPRWFTCSLSAAIADIQLHYFSDTSKYGYVAVAYLRFVDDRGRVYCMFVIGKMRNAPLKQWSIPRLDLQAAAVCTRLHLMIMDELDLSINSATFWTDSMTVLQYVTNEKRRYKPFTEIHEASSPEQWRHVPTSLNPADEGSRGTDIHALKTKCRWLFGPKFLVLPEDQWPVKKIGKIPDDDKEVEVEKHVTFIMRGSGLDQLLRRYSSWLKLPTLVAWLMRFMAYIANKNGPLKSARISIPQMRKSTEEIVQMVQRQYFSEEIDCLTDGRQVKGHSKLSNLSPVLIEGRIRHAPIPFDAIHLMILPRDHPVSTFIVRHYHEYLGHAGRAHILTTLRQRFWLLQPRTLVRQVLQKCVSCRKRKEAPMQQLMADLPKERLIPFQPPSTYTGEHFFGPFHVKRGRSTEKVYGCLFTCFTSCAVYIEHVSSLETDSFIQDLRRFISNRGHPKEIWSYNATNFAGAEKEIRQSLCDWNQDELNKHLRKDEISCYLCPRIEWKFQLLTTSHMSGIWERLIRSVRKMMKAVLGDPNTFVGLETLRKSSPNRPLTPVSDDPSDYEPLTPSHFLLQRQNFALPPGCFEHEDLYRRKQCRRAQFLADCFWKRWIREYIPTLQQRQKWIREKDNLKIGDVVVVVDNNSS
;
A
#
# COMPACT_ATOMS: atom_id res chain seq x y z
N MET A 1 -17.73 -6.06 32.62
CA MET A 1 -17.33 -7.47 32.78
C MET A 1 -16.88 -7.97 31.41
N ALA A 2 -15.58 -8.23 31.23
CA ALA A 2 -15.03 -8.63 29.93
C ALA A 2 -14.85 -10.15 29.92
N PHE A 3 -15.57 -10.84 29.03
CA PHE A 3 -15.51 -12.30 28.85
C PHE A 3 -14.12 -12.72 28.36
N ILE A 4 -13.53 -13.74 28.99
CA ILE A 4 -12.26 -14.34 28.58
C ILE A 4 -12.61 -15.65 27.87
N TYR A 5 -12.46 -15.68 26.56
CA TYR A 5 -12.62 -16.90 25.77
C TYR A 5 -11.31 -17.69 25.76
N ASP A 6 -11.27 -18.84 26.46
CA ASP A 6 -10.15 -19.78 26.36
C ASP A 6 -10.30 -20.65 25.11
N ILE A 7 -9.64 -20.24 24.02
CA ILE A 7 -9.83 -20.82 22.69
C ILE A 7 -8.87 -22.01 22.44
N GLN A 8 -7.74 -22.15 23.15
CA GLN A 8 -6.77 -23.20 22.82
C GLN A 8 -7.06 -24.56 23.45
N ASP A 9 -7.61 -24.62 24.66
CA ASP A 9 -7.83 -25.91 25.33
C ASP A 9 -8.91 -26.77 24.64
N ARG A 10 -9.79 -26.15 23.86
CA ARG A 10 -10.83 -26.85 23.09
C ARG A 10 -10.43 -27.24 21.67
N VAL A 11 -9.39 -26.62 21.11
CA VAL A 11 -8.83 -26.99 19.79
C VAL A 11 -8.08 -28.32 19.85
N ASN A 12 -7.52 -28.68 21.01
CA ASN A 12 -6.76 -29.93 21.19
C ASN A 12 -7.60 -31.22 21.21
N LYS A 13 -8.95 -31.14 21.15
CA LYS A 13 -9.83 -32.32 21.10
C LYS A 13 -10.24 -32.77 19.69
N LYS A 14 -9.78 -32.11 18.62
CA LYS A 14 -9.93 -32.61 17.24
C LYS A 14 -8.59 -32.53 16.50
N LYS A 15 -8.24 -33.64 15.83
CA LYS A 15 -6.95 -33.93 15.16
C LYS A 15 -6.37 -32.73 14.37
N PRO A 16 -5.03 -32.58 14.32
CA PRO A 16 -4.39 -31.52 13.55
C PRO A 16 -4.50 -31.82 12.04
N GLY A 17 -5.26 -30.98 11.35
CA GLY A 17 -5.38 -30.89 9.88
C GLY A 17 -5.29 -29.42 9.45
N PRO A 18 -5.15 -29.13 8.14
CA PRO A 18 -4.70 -27.84 7.62
C PRO A 18 -5.61 -26.69 8.08
N ARG A 19 -5.01 -25.52 8.37
CA ARG A 19 -5.68 -24.25 8.79
C ARG A 19 -7.17 -24.24 8.41
N ALA A 20 -8.05 -24.52 9.37
CA ALA A 20 -9.47 -24.32 9.20
C ALA A 20 -9.70 -22.80 9.12
N ASP A 21 -9.89 -22.28 7.92
CA ASP A 21 -10.28 -20.91 7.70
C ASP A 21 -11.73 -20.76 8.19
N LEU A 22 -11.90 -20.19 9.38
CA LEU A 22 -13.21 -19.96 9.99
C LEU A 22 -13.91 -18.71 9.41
N ALA A 23 -13.25 -17.99 8.50
CA ALA A 23 -13.86 -16.86 7.83
C ALA A 23 -14.84 -17.33 6.75
N ASN A 24 -15.98 -16.64 6.66
CA ASN A 24 -16.93 -16.87 5.58
C ASN A 24 -16.31 -16.53 4.22
N SER A 25 -16.80 -17.21 3.17
CA SER A 25 -16.48 -16.86 1.79
C SER A 25 -16.93 -15.43 1.50
N LEU A 26 -15.98 -14.56 1.11
CA LEU A 26 -16.28 -13.19 0.65
C LEU A 26 -17.36 -13.21 -0.44
N THR A 27 -17.27 -14.18 -1.35
CA THR A 27 -18.24 -14.33 -2.44
C THR A 27 -19.62 -14.74 -1.92
N GLY A 28 -19.67 -15.65 -0.94
CA GLY A 28 -20.92 -16.09 -0.33
C GLY A 28 -21.66 -14.96 0.38
N VAL A 29 -20.94 -14.19 1.20
CA VAL A 29 -21.50 -13.01 1.90
C VAL A 29 -22.06 -12.00 0.90
N LEU A 30 -21.35 -11.72 -0.18
CA LEU A 30 -21.82 -10.81 -1.23
C LEU A 30 -23.03 -11.36 -2.00
N ILE A 31 -23.14 -12.67 -2.21
CA ILE A 31 -24.30 -13.28 -2.87
C ILE A 31 -25.55 -13.17 -1.99
N ARG A 32 -25.47 -13.54 -0.70
CA ARG A 32 -26.60 -13.35 0.25
C ARG A 32 -27.02 -11.90 0.38
N PHE A 33 -26.05 -10.99 0.37
CA PHE A 33 -26.33 -9.56 0.43
C PHE A 33 -27.15 -9.04 -0.76
N ARG A 34 -27.37 -9.84 -1.79
CA ARG A 34 -28.15 -9.51 -2.99
C ARG A 34 -29.56 -10.10 -3.01
N GLU A 35 -29.94 -10.93 -2.04
CA GLU A 35 -31.20 -11.68 -2.09
C GLU A 35 -32.44 -10.82 -1.87
N GLU A 36 -32.35 -9.88 -0.92
CA GLU A 36 -33.53 -9.18 -0.42
C GLU A 36 -33.49 -7.67 -0.62
N GLU A 37 -34.63 -7.01 -0.47
CA GLU A 37 -34.80 -5.59 -0.79
C GLU A 37 -34.03 -4.66 0.14
N ILE A 38 -34.18 -4.82 1.46
CA ILE A 38 -33.63 -3.91 2.46
C ILE A 38 -32.30 -4.45 2.93
N ALA A 39 -31.21 -3.79 2.53
CA ALA A 39 -29.85 -4.15 2.88
C ALA A 39 -29.25 -3.20 3.90
N PHE A 40 -28.49 -3.73 4.86
CA PHE A 40 -27.68 -2.95 5.78
C PHE A 40 -26.29 -3.56 5.96
N THR A 41 -25.34 -2.70 6.31
CA THR A 41 -23.96 -3.08 6.66
C THR A 41 -23.58 -2.46 7.99
N ALA A 42 -22.75 -3.15 8.77
CA ALA A 42 -22.16 -2.61 10.01
C ALA A 42 -20.76 -3.19 10.25
N ASP A 43 -20.03 -2.60 11.18
CA ASP A 43 -18.61 -2.84 11.45
C ASP A 43 -18.39 -3.15 12.94
N LEU A 44 -17.57 -4.16 13.23
CA LEU A 44 -17.09 -4.44 14.59
C LEU A 44 -15.92 -3.51 14.90
N GLU A 45 -16.14 -2.59 15.83
CA GLU A 45 -15.13 -1.60 16.20
C GLU A 45 -13.85 -2.29 16.70
N ALA A 46 -12.73 -2.08 16.01
CA ALA A 46 -11.44 -2.63 16.43
C ALA A 46 -11.49 -4.12 16.82
N MET A 47 -12.22 -4.94 16.04
CA MET A 47 -12.53 -6.35 16.30
C MET A 47 -11.40 -7.15 16.97
N PHE A 48 -10.16 -7.06 16.46
CA PHE A 48 -9.02 -7.79 17.03
C PHE A 48 -8.69 -7.39 18.48
N HIS A 49 -8.74 -6.10 18.79
CA HIS A 49 -8.43 -5.58 20.13
C HIS A 49 -9.52 -5.90 21.15
N GLN A 50 -10.70 -6.34 20.71
CA GLN A 50 -11.77 -6.81 21.59
C GLN A 50 -11.58 -8.29 22.02
N VAL A 51 -10.63 -9.01 21.41
CA VAL A 51 -10.36 -10.42 21.71
C VAL A 51 -9.04 -10.55 22.46
N LYS A 52 -9.10 -11.09 23.68
CA LYS A 52 -7.91 -11.31 24.52
C LYS A 52 -7.06 -12.47 23.99
N VAL A 53 -5.76 -12.34 24.17
CA VAL A 53 -4.79 -13.42 23.93
C VAL A 53 -4.64 -14.22 25.22
N LEU A 54 -4.46 -15.53 25.10
CA LEU A 54 -4.23 -16.37 26.26
C LEU A 54 -2.96 -15.94 26.99
N PRO A 55 -2.95 -15.91 28.33
CA PRO A 55 -1.76 -15.48 29.09
C PRO A 55 -0.48 -16.23 28.70
N LYS A 56 -0.58 -17.52 28.38
CA LYS A 56 0.55 -18.36 27.94
C LYS A 56 1.10 -18.02 26.55
N ASP A 57 0.30 -17.40 25.68
CA ASP A 57 0.69 -17.04 24.31
C ASP A 57 1.03 -15.56 24.17
N ALA A 58 0.62 -14.74 25.14
CA ALA A 58 0.81 -13.29 25.08
C ALA A 58 2.30 -12.94 24.95
N ASP A 59 3.22 -13.76 25.46
CA ASP A 59 4.67 -13.52 25.38
C ASP A 59 5.16 -13.50 23.93
N ALA A 60 4.48 -14.20 23.02
CA ALA A 60 4.80 -14.15 21.59
C ALA A 60 4.44 -12.81 20.93
N LEU A 61 3.68 -11.94 21.61
CA LEU A 61 3.28 -10.61 21.15
C LEU A 61 3.99 -9.49 21.91
N ARG A 62 5.13 -9.80 22.54
CA ARG A 62 6.01 -8.79 23.14
C ARG A 62 6.63 -7.91 22.07
N PHE A 63 6.74 -6.64 22.39
CA PHE A 63 7.43 -5.67 21.55
C PHE A 63 8.23 -4.71 22.43
N LEU A 64 9.33 -4.26 21.87
CA LEU A 64 10.22 -3.31 22.51
C LEU A 64 9.80 -1.89 22.12
N TRP A 65 9.71 -1.01 23.11
CA TRP A 65 9.34 0.38 22.92
C TRP A 65 10.39 1.28 23.56
N TRP A 66 10.94 2.22 22.80
CA TRP A 66 11.83 3.24 23.35
C TRP A 66 10.99 4.44 23.76
N SER A 67 10.67 4.53 25.04
CA SER A 67 10.04 5.73 25.63
C SER A 67 11.02 6.92 25.74
N GLY A 68 12.33 6.65 25.64
CA GLY A 68 13.43 7.60 25.82
C GLY A 68 14.40 7.73 24.63
N ARG A 69 15.71 7.82 24.90
CA ARG A 69 16.76 7.94 23.87
C ARG A 69 17.09 6.54 23.31
N LEU A 70 17.58 6.47 22.07
CA LEU A 70 18.04 5.21 21.44
C LEU A 70 19.14 4.45 22.21
N ASN A 71 19.84 5.14 23.12
CA ASN A 71 20.87 4.54 23.98
C ASN A 71 20.33 4.02 25.31
N ASP A 72 19.08 4.31 25.64
CA ASP A 72 18.41 3.76 26.82
C ASP A 72 17.94 2.33 26.49
N PRO A 73 17.92 1.41 27.47
CA PRO A 73 17.33 0.10 27.26
C PRO A 73 15.85 0.26 26.88
N PRO A 74 15.34 -0.48 25.88
CA PRO A 74 13.93 -0.43 25.53
C PRO A 74 13.06 -0.96 26.67
N ASP A 75 11.88 -0.35 26.83
CA ASP A 75 10.80 -0.91 27.64
C ASP A 75 10.20 -2.12 26.91
N GLU A 76 9.90 -3.16 27.68
CA GLU A 76 9.23 -4.35 27.17
C GLU A 76 7.73 -4.23 27.41
N TYR A 77 6.96 -4.18 26.33
CA TYR A 77 5.50 -4.21 26.37
C TYR A 77 4.98 -5.51 25.77
N GLN A 78 3.79 -5.89 26.21
CA GLN A 78 3.14 -7.12 25.78
C GLN A 78 1.69 -6.79 25.39
N MET A 79 1.30 -7.21 24.19
CA MET A 79 -0.09 -7.11 23.78
C MET A 79 -0.92 -8.21 24.46
N LEU A 80 -1.94 -7.80 25.22
CA LEU A 80 -2.86 -8.71 25.89
C LEU A 80 -4.08 -9.07 25.03
N VAL A 81 -4.17 -8.48 23.84
CA VAL A 81 -5.26 -8.65 22.88
C VAL A 81 -4.70 -8.95 21.50
N HIS A 82 -5.52 -9.54 20.64
CA HIS A 82 -5.10 -9.86 19.29
C HIS A 82 -4.80 -8.59 18.51
N ILE A 83 -3.71 -8.61 17.75
CA ILE A 83 -3.24 -7.47 16.95
C ILE A 83 -3.43 -7.71 15.46
N PHE A 84 -3.44 -6.62 14.71
CA PHE A 84 -3.31 -6.65 13.25
C PHE A 84 -1.93 -7.20 12.83
N GLY A 85 -1.90 -8.00 11.76
CA GLY A 85 -0.66 -8.53 11.18
C GLY A 85 -0.17 -9.86 11.78
N ALA A 86 -0.66 -10.26 12.96
CA ALA A 86 -0.38 -11.59 13.49
C ALA A 86 -1.17 -12.66 12.71
N THR A 87 -0.51 -13.76 12.33
CA THR A 87 -1.10 -14.79 11.46
C THR A 87 -2.27 -15.55 12.11
N SER A 88 -2.35 -15.56 13.45
CA SER A 88 -3.40 -16.23 14.22
C SER A 88 -4.63 -15.35 14.46
N SER A 89 -4.47 -14.01 14.48
CA SER A 89 -5.53 -13.08 14.90
C SER A 89 -6.83 -13.21 14.09
N PRO A 90 -6.83 -13.34 12.75
CA PRO A 90 -8.07 -13.52 11.99
C PRO A 90 -8.86 -14.75 12.41
N CYS A 91 -8.19 -15.88 12.63
CA CYS A 91 -8.86 -17.12 13.02
C CYS A 91 -9.44 -17.01 14.43
N CYS A 92 -8.65 -16.51 15.39
CA CYS A 92 -9.08 -16.34 16.78
C CYS A 92 -10.24 -15.36 16.90
N ALA A 93 -10.20 -14.23 16.18
CA ALA A 93 -11.26 -13.22 16.23
C ALA A 93 -12.57 -13.73 15.60
N ASN A 94 -12.52 -14.36 14.42
CA ASN A 94 -13.71 -14.96 13.83
C ASN A 94 -14.28 -16.07 14.72
N LYS A 95 -13.43 -16.89 15.35
CA LYS A 95 -13.92 -17.90 16.29
C LYS A 95 -14.61 -17.28 17.51
N ALA A 96 -14.09 -16.19 18.05
CA ALA A 96 -14.72 -15.49 19.18
C ALA A 96 -16.10 -14.91 18.80
N VAL A 97 -16.24 -14.36 17.59
CA VAL A 97 -17.52 -13.87 17.06
C VAL A 97 -18.51 -15.04 16.87
N HIS A 98 -18.11 -16.14 16.24
CA HIS A 98 -18.98 -17.32 16.09
C HIS A 98 -19.33 -17.93 17.45
N GLN A 99 -18.37 -18.02 18.38
CA GLN A 99 -18.63 -18.53 19.73
C GLN A 99 -19.62 -17.66 20.51
N THR A 100 -19.63 -16.35 20.27
CA THR A 100 -20.65 -15.46 20.83
C THR A 100 -22.06 -15.86 20.37
N ALA A 101 -22.22 -16.26 19.11
CA ALA A 101 -23.49 -16.79 18.62
C ALA A 101 -23.80 -18.16 19.23
N ASP A 102 -22.84 -19.09 19.23
CA ASP A 102 -23.00 -20.45 19.78
C ASP A 102 -23.42 -20.40 21.27
N ASP A 103 -22.76 -19.58 22.09
CA ASP A 103 -23.01 -19.48 23.54
C ASP A 103 -24.38 -18.88 23.89
N ASN A 104 -25.00 -18.19 22.93
CA ASN A 104 -26.26 -17.48 23.12
C ASN A 104 -27.35 -18.02 22.19
N GLU A 105 -27.15 -19.18 21.55
CA GLU A 105 -28.08 -19.76 20.58
C GLU A 105 -29.48 -19.97 21.15
N GLU A 106 -29.59 -20.37 22.41
CA GLU A 106 -30.88 -20.58 23.10
C GLU A 106 -31.59 -19.27 23.48
N GLN A 107 -30.88 -18.13 23.52
CA GLN A 107 -31.40 -16.84 24.00
C GLN A 107 -31.84 -15.90 22.88
N PHE A 108 -31.44 -16.16 21.65
CA PHE A 108 -31.75 -15.33 20.49
C PHE A 108 -32.40 -16.16 19.39
N ASP A 109 -33.16 -15.48 18.52
CA ASP A 109 -33.76 -16.13 17.37
C ASP A 109 -32.68 -16.76 16.46
N PRO A 110 -32.90 -17.97 15.91
CA PRO A 110 -31.95 -18.65 15.03
C PRO A 110 -31.51 -17.82 13.81
N GLU A 111 -32.32 -16.86 13.35
CA GLU A 111 -31.92 -15.96 12.27
C GLU A 111 -30.76 -15.04 12.70
N VAL A 112 -30.74 -14.59 13.96
CA VAL A 112 -29.72 -13.68 14.50
C VAL A 112 -28.38 -14.40 14.58
N THR A 113 -28.36 -15.59 15.18
CA THR A 113 -27.15 -16.42 15.33
C THR A 113 -26.63 -16.87 13.96
N ARG A 114 -27.52 -17.28 13.04
CA ARG A 114 -27.16 -17.59 11.65
C ARG A 114 -26.57 -16.40 10.91
N THR A 115 -27.08 -15.20 11.14
CA THR A 115 -26.53 -13.97 10.54
C THR A 115 -25.10 -13.73 11.02
N VAL A 116 -24.81 -13.94 12.31
CA VAL A 116 -23.44 -13.87 12.83
C VAL A 116 -22.52 -14.88 12.13
N CYS A 117 -22.98 -16.13 12.01
CA CYS A 117 -22.16 -17.21 11.48
C CYS A 117 -21.97 -17.15 9.95
N ARG A 118 -22.92 -16.61 9.17
CA ARG A 118 -22.88 -16.64 7.68
C ARG A 118 -22.69 -15.29 7.01
N ASN A 119 -22.96 -14.17 7.68
CA ASN A 119 -22.98 -12.84 7.05
C ASN A 119 -21.87 -11.89 7.52
N PHE A 120 -21.05 -12.30 8.49
CA PHE A 120 -19.82 -11.60 8.82
C PHE A 120 -18.67 -12.02 7.90
N TYR A 121 -17.95 -11.03 7.39
CA TYR A 121 -16.64 -11.21 6.78
C TYR A 121 -15.63 -10.41 7.60
N VAL A 122 -14.90 -11.12 8.46
CA VAL A 122 -13.99 -10.52 9.45
C VAL A 122 -14.77 -9.57 10.38
N ASP A 123 -14.57 -8.26 10.26
CA ASP A 123 -15.17 -7.21 11.07
C ASP A 123 -16.49 -6.68 10.50
N ASN A 124 -16.80 -6.97 9.24
CA ASN A 124 -17.94 -6.39 8.53
C ASN A 124 -19.12 -7.37 8.45
N VAL A 125 -20.31 -6.93 8.84
CA VAL A 125 -21.56 -7.67 8.58
C VAL A 125 -22.32 -7.06 7.41
N LEU A 126 -22.76 -7.91 6.47
CA LEU A 126 -23.57 -7.53 5.33
C LEU A 126 -24.83 -8.40 5.30
N LYS A 127 -26.00 -7.79 5.51
CA LYS A 127 -27.27 -8.53 5.53
C LYS A 127 -28.33 -7.81 4.71
N ALA A 128 -29.14 -8.61 4.02
CA ALA A 128 -30.35 -8.16 3.34
C ALA A 128 -31.56 -8.89 3.93
N VAL A 129 -32.68 -8.18 4.05
CA VAL A 129 -33.96 -8.68 4.60
C VAL A 129 -35.16 -8.10 3.82
N PRO A 130 -36.34 -8.74 3.87
CA PRO A 130 -37.46 -8.37 3.00
C PRO A 130 -38.05 -6.98 3.23
N ASN A 131 -38.00 -6.47 4.46
CA ASN A 131 -38.63 -5.19 4.81
C ASN A 131 -37.90 -4.45 5.95
N GLU A 132 -38.22 -3.16 6.09
CA GLU A 132 -37.56 -2.25 7.04
C GLU A 132 -37.79 -2.65 8.50
N GLY A 133 -38.99 -3.14 8.83
CA GLY A 133 -39.31 -3.58 10.19
C GLY A 133 -38.43 -4.75 10.63
N ARG A 134 -38.24 -5.74 9.75
CA ARG A 134 -37.32 -6.86 10.00
C ARG A 134 -35.87 -6.39 10.09
N ALA A 135 -35.47 -5.41 9.27
CA ALA A 135 -34.12 -4.84 9.33
C ALA A 135 -33.82 -4.19 10.67
N ILE A 136 -34.73 -3.34 11.16
CA ILE A 136 -34.61 -2.66 12.46
C ILE A 136 -34.52 -3.69 13.58
N TRP A 137 -35.44 -4.65 13.61
CA TRP A 137 -35.44 -5.72 14.61
C TRP A 137 -34.14 -6.52 14.61
N LEU A 138 -33.67 -6.96 13.44
CA LEU A 138 -32.47 -7.78 13.33
C LEU A 138 -31.22 -6.98 13.74
N ALA A 139 -31.11 -5.71 13.35
CA ALA A 139 -30.00 -4.86 13.74
C ALA A 139 -29.95 -4.67 15.27
N GLN A 140 -31.09 -4.45 15.93
CA GLN A 140 -31.16 -4.35 17.39
C GLN A 140 -30.74 -5.65 18.08
N GLN A 141 -31.24 -6.80 17.61
CA GLN A 141 -30.86 -8.12 18.14
C GLN A 141 -29.36 -8.41 17.95
N LEU A 142 -28.78 -8.03 16.81
CA LEU A 142 -27.35 -8.17 16.56
C LEU A 142 -26.52 -7.29 17.49
N ILE A 143 -26.93 -6.05 17.75
CA ILE A 143 -26.24 -5.15 18.71
C ILE A 143 -26.24 -5.78 20.10
N GLU A 144 -27.38 -6.32 20.55
CA GLU A 144 -27.50 -6.97 21.86
C GLU A 144 -26.66 -8.25 21.97
N LEU A 145 -26.71 -9.11 20.94
CA LEU A 145 -25.93 -10.35 20.89
C LEU A 145 -24.43 -10.05 20.89
N MET A 146 -23.96 -9.15 20.03
CA MET A 146 -22.54 -8.76 19.97
C MET A 146 -22.08 -8.15 21.30
N LYS A 147 -22.91 -7.32 21.94
CA LYS A 147 -22.62 -6.74 23.25
C LYS A 147 -22.42 -7.81 24.34
N LYS A 148 -23.16 -8.93 24.30
CA LYS A 148 -22.94 -10.07 25.22
C LYS A 148 -21.59 -10.74 25.00
N GLY A 149 -21.09 -10.80 23.77
CA GLY A 149 -19.73 -11.25 23.45
C GLY A 149 -18.62 -10.26 23.80
N GLY A 150 -18.97 -9.06 24.31
CA GLY A 150 -18.03 -7.96 24.52
C GLY A 150 -17.67 -7.20 23.23
N PHE A 151 -18.41 -7.45 22.16
CA PHE A 151 -18.22 -6.78 20.88
C PHE A 151 -19.07 -5.53 20.73
N HIS A 152 -18.56 -4.54 20.00
CA HIS A 152 -19.30 -3.32 19.69
C HIS A 152 -19.54 -3.20 18.17
N LEU A 153 -20.81 -3.27 17.78
CA LEU A 153 -21.25 -3.18 16.39
C LEU A 153 -21.69 -1.74 16.09
N THR A 154 -21.05 -1.11 15.11
CA THR A 154 -21.19 0.31 14.80
C THR A 154 -21.18 0.56 13.29
N LYS A 155 -21.15 1.84 12.87
CA LYS A 155 -21.12 2.30 11.47
C LYS A 155 -22.18 1.67 10.57
N PHE A 156 -23.42 1.61 11.05
CA PHE A 156 -24.55 1.15 10.26
C PHE A 156 -24.78 2.02 9.02
N SER A 157 -24.96 1.36 7.87
CA SER A 157 -25.27 1.98 6.59
C SER A 157 -26.36 1.18 5.87
N SER A 158 -27.31 1.86 5.23
CA SER A 158 -28.43 1.24 4.50
C SER A 158 -28.98 2.21 3.46
N LYS A 159 -29.75 1.70 2.49
CA LYS A 159 -30.58 2.52 1.59
C LYS A 159 -31.81 3.10 2.29
N SER A 160 -32.30 2.46 3.35
CA SER A 160 -33.51 2.90 4.05
C SER A 160 -33.16 3.99 5.07
N ARG A 161 -33.63 5.22 4.80
CA ARG A 161 -33.52 6.35 5.73
C ARG A 161 -34.28 6.09 7.02
N LYS A 162 -35.44 5.42 6.95
CA LYS A 162 -36.24 5.03 8.11
C LYS A 162 -35.50 4.04 9.01
N PHE A 163 -34.81 3.06 8.42
CA PHE A 163 -33.94 2.16 9.18
C PHE A 163 -32.83 2.91 9.93
N LEU A 164 -32.13 3.83 9.25
CA LEU A 164 -31.06 4.61 9.86
C LEU A 164 -31.57 5.51 10.99
N ALA A 165 -32.71 6.17 10.80
CA ALA A 165 -33.32 7.06 11.80
C ALA A 165 -33.70 6.34 13.11
N MET A 166 -33.97 5.03 13.06
CA MET A 166 -34.35 4.23 14.22
C MET A 166 -33.16 3.66 14.99
N LEU A 167 -31.93 3.84 14.50
CA LEU A 167 -30.70 3.43 15.17
C LEU A 167 -30.08 4.59 15.95
N PRO A 168 -29.41 4.33 17.10
CA PRO A 168 -28.73 5.38 17.85
C PRO A 168 -27.69 6.11 16.98
N GLU A 169 -27.66 7.44 17.04
CA GLU A 169 -26.77 8.27 16.18
C GLU A 169 -25.31 7.83 16.22
N LYS A 170 -24.81 7.48 17.42
CA LYS A 170 -23.44 7.00 17.63
C LYS A 170 -23.08 5.71 16.87
N GLU A 171 -24.08 4.92 16.47
CA GLU A 171 -23.89 3.69 15.72
C GLU A 171 -24.04 3.88 14.20
N GLN A 172 -24.44 5.07 13.73
CA GLN A 172 -24.61 5.35 12.31
C GLN A 172 -23.25 5.62 11.64
N ALA A 173 -23.10 5.21 10.38
CA ALA A 173 -21.87 5.45 9.62
C ALA A 173 -21.56 6.95 9.41
N ASN A 174 -22.59 7.79 9.37
CA ASN A 174 -22.44 9.24 9.28
C ASN A 174 -23.43 9.96 10.22
N PRO A 175 -23.05 10.19 11.49
CA PRO A 175 -23.94 10.80 12.49
C PRO A 175 -24.29 12.27 12.22
N LYS A 176 -23.63 12.93 11.25
CA LYS A 176 -23.89 14.33 10.87
C LYS A 176 -24.77 14.46 9.61
N LEU A 177 -25.19 13.34 9.03
CA LEU A 177 -25.99 13.34 7.80
C LEU A 177 -27.43 13.75 8.12
N ASN A 178 -27.93 14.78 7.45
CA ASN A 178 -29.34 15.13 7.54
C ASN A 178 -30.14 14.15 6.67
N LEU A 179 -30.80 13.18 7.33
CA LEU A 179 -31.56 12.12 6.65
C LEU A 179 -32.76 12.64 5.84
N ASP A 180 -33.18 13.89 5.99
CA ASP A 180 -34.28 14.47 5.20
C ASP A 180 -33.80 15.24 3.96
N LEU A 181 -32.55 15.72 3.94
CA LEU A 181 -32.06 16.67 2.93
C LEU A 181 -30.83 16.20 2.15
N ASP A 182 -29.99 15.33 2.73
CA ASP A 182 -28.71 14.93 2.14
C ASP A 182 -28.79 13.61 1.37
N ASP A 183 -28.04 13.47 0.27
CA ASP A 183 -27.85 12.19 -0.42
C ASP A 183 -27.13 11.17 0.49
N LEU A 184 -27.55 9.89 0.45
CA LEU A 184 -26.85 8.85 1.21
C LEU A 184 -25.42 8.64 0.66
N PRO A 185 -24.42 8.41 1.53
CA PRO A 185 -23.03 8.31 1.11
C PRO A 185 -22.76 7.03 0.31
N ILE A 186 -21.87 7.11 -0.68
CA ILE A 186 -21.31 5.95 -1.37
C ILE A 186 -20.35 5.24 -0.41
N GLY A 187 -20.74 4.05 0.06
CA GLY A 187 -19.96 3.22 0.98
C GLY A 187 -19.07 2.20 0.25
N ARG A 188 -18.21 1.52 1.02
CA ARG A 188 -17.50 0.31 0.56
C ARG A 188 -18.12 -0.91 1.24
N ALA A 189 -18.67 -1.84 0.46
CA ALA A 189 -19.14 -3.15 0.92
C ALA A 189 -18.08 -4.20 0.53
N LEU A 190 -17.21 -4.55 1.49
CA LEU A 190 -16.11 -5.52 1.31
C LEU A 190 -15.21 -5.26 0.08
N GLY A 191 -14.88 -3.99 -0.15
CA GLY A 191 -14.02 -3.55 -1.27
C GLY A 191 -14.76 -3.21 -2.57
N LEU A 192 -16.06 -3.49 -2.68
CA LEU A 192 -16.91 -2.99 -3.76
C LEU A 192 -17.50 -1.63 -3.38
N HIS A 193 -17.61 -0.71 -4.33
CA HIS A 193 -18.39 0.51 -4.09
C HIS A 193 -19.88 0.15 -4.13
N TRP A 194 -20.60 0.43 -3.05
CA TRP A 194 -22.05 0.28 -2.99
C TRP A 194 -22.68 1.66 -2.88
N ASP A 195 -23.43 2.03 -3.91
CA ASP A 195 -24.24 3.24 -3.92
C ASP A 195 -25.58 2.91 -3.29
N THR A 196 -25.76 3.37 -2.05
CA THR A 196 -26.94 3.14 -1.22
C THR A 196 -28.18 3.85 -1.77
N ASN A 197 -28.04 4.96 -2.50
CA ASN A 197 -29.19 5.65 -3.10
C ASN A 197 -29.78 4.84 -4.26
N SER A 198 -28.94 4.35 -5.18
CA SER A 198 -29.42 3.58 -6.34
C SER A 198 -29.48 2.07 -6.11
N ASP A 199 -29.02 1.61 -4.95
CA ASP A 199 -28.89 0.19 -4.58
C ASP A 199 -28.09 -0.64 -5.62
N THR A 200 -26.97 -0.07 -6.07
CA THR A 200 -26.11 -0.70 -7.09
C THR A 200 -24.66 -0.82 -6.64
N PHE A 201 -24.02 -1.92 -7.02
CA PHE A 201 -22.57 -2.04 -6.98
C PHE A 201 -21.95 -1.27 -8.15
N GLN A 202 -20.93 -0.47 -7.86
CA GLN A 202 -20.26 0.37 -8.84
C GLN A 202 -18.80 -0.05 -9.03
N PHE A 203 -18.41 -0.26 -10.29
CA PHE A 203 -17.02 -0.56 -10.66
C PHE A 203 -16.44 0.63 -11.41
N LYS A 204 -15.37 1.21 -10.87
CA LYS A 204 -14.68 2.33 -11.51
C LYS A 204 -13.89 1.85 -12.71
N VAL A 205 -14.19 2.41 -13.87
CA VAL A 205 -13.44 2.19 -15.10
C VAL A 205 -12.39 3.27 -15.28
N ILE A 206 -11.14 2.86 -15.52
CA ILE A 206 -10.06 3.76 -15.91
C ILE A 206 -9.77 3.53 -17.41
N PRO A 207 -10.06 4.51 -18.29
CA PRO A 207 -9.73 4.40 -19.71
C PRO A 207 -8.21 4.26 -19.91
N THR A 208 -7.78 3.27 -20.68
CA THR A 208 -6.35 3.01 -20.97
C THR A 208 -5.75 3.98 -22.00
N SER A 209 -6.56 4.79 -22.68
CA SER A 209 -6.15 5.56 -23.87
C SER A 209 -5.86 7.05 -23.66
N LYS A 210 -6.04 7.62 -22.45
CA LYS A 210 -5.74 9.06 -22.20
C LYS A 210 -5.17 9.32 -20.80
N PRO A 211 -4.21 10.25 -20.64
CA PRO A 211 -3.76 10.67 -19.32
C PRO A 211 -4.94 11.26 -18.54
N PRO A 212 -5.07 10.96 -17.24
CA PRO A 212 -6.20 11.43 -16.44
C PRO A 212 -6.09 12.95 -16.25
N THR A 213 -6.84 13.72 -17.02
CA THR A 213 -7.11 15.12 -16.69
C THR A 213 -8.26 15.18 -15.69
N THR A 214 -8.22 16.18 -14.79
CA THR A 214 -9.11 16.36 -13.63
C THR A 214 -10.58 16.64 -13.96
N ARG A 215 -11.03 16.49 -15.21
CA ARG A 215 -12.38 16.87 -15.67
C ARG A 215 -13.08 15.83 -16.57
N HIS A 216 -12.71 14.56 -16.50
CA HIS A 216 -13.51 13.52 -17.16
C HIS A 216 -14.52 12.91 -16.19
N PRO A 217 -15.82 12.81 -16.55
CA PRO A 217 -16.79 12.09 -15.73
C PRO A 217 -16.31 10.65 -15.56
N PHE A 218 -16.18 10.20 -14.30
CA PHE A 218 -15.80 8.83 -14.02
C PHE A 218 -16.85 7.89 -14.61
N HIS A 219 -16.38 6.92 -15.37
CA HIS A 219 -17.23 5.90 -15.95
C HIS A 219 -17.39 4.76 -14.95
N TYR A 220 -18.62 4.52 -14.49
CA TYR A 220 -18.96 3.41 -13.61
C TYR A 220 -19.75 2.35 -14.38
N ILE A 221 -19.46 1.09 -14.10
CA ILE A 221 -20.34 -0.04 -14.43
C ILE A 221 -21.21 -0.28 -13.20
N LYS A 222 -22.52 -0.35 -13.38
CA LYS A 222 -23.49 -0.54 -12.31
C LYS A 222 -24.08 -1.95 -12.41
N ILE A 223 -24.10 -2.67 -11.30
CA ILE A 223 -24.77 -3.97 -11.17
C ILE A 223 -25.79 -3.83 -10.04
N PRO A 224 -27.09 -4.16 -10.26
CA PRO A 224 -28.08 -4.18 -9.20
C PRO A 224 -27.62 -5.07 -8.05
N ARG A 225 -27.69 -4.56 -6.82
CA ARG A 225 -27.45 -5.38 -5.63
C ARG A 225 -28.58 -6.41 -5.55
N TRP A 226 -29.81 -5.96 -5.37
CA TRP A 226 -30.96 -6.84 -5.20
C TRP A 226 -31.32 -7.62 -6.47
N PHE A 227 -31.37 -8.94 -6.39
CA PHE A 227 -31.73 -9.81 -7.52
C PHE A 227 -33.14 -9.55 -8.03
N THR A 228 -34.09 -9.26 -7.16
CA THR A 228 -35.51 -9.16 -7.55
C THR A 228 -36.04 -7.73 -7.67
N CYS A 229 -35.15 -6.73 -7.74
CA CYS A 229 -35.51 -5.30 -7.80
C CYS A 229 -36.43 -4.87 -8.95
N SER A 230 -36.51 -5.68 -10.02
CA SER A 230 -37.34 -5.39 -11.20
C SER A 230 -38.63 -6.22 -11.25
N LEU A 231 -38.89 -7.08 -10.25
CA LEU A 231 -40.06 -7.94 -10.21
C LEU A 231 -41.20 -7.26 -9.44
N SER A 232 -42.38 -7.21 -10.07
CA SER A 232 -43.59 -6.63 -9.47
C SER A 232 -44.63 -7.69 -9.06
N ALA A 233 -44.34 -8.97 -9.30
CA ALA A 233 -45.27 -10.08 -9.16
C ALA A 233 -44.60 -11.28 -8.48
N ALA A 234 -45.40 -12.23 -8.00
CA ALA A 234 -44.89 -13.39 -7.27
C ALA A 234 -44.05 -14.28 -8.20
N ILE A 235 -42.98 -14.86 -7.66
CA ILE A 235 -42.05 -15.71 -8.41
C ILE A 235 -42.62 -17.13 -8.46
N ALA A 236 -42.82 -17.65 -9.67
CA ALA A 236 -43.31 -19.00 -9.91
C ALA A 236 -42.16 -20.03 -10.07
N ASP A 237 -41.04 -19.62 -10.67
CA ASP A 237 -39.91 -20.51 -10.97
C ASP A 237 -38.58 -19.75 -10.94
N ILE A 238 -37.55 -20.38 -10.36
CA ILE A 238 -36.18 -19.86 -10.25
C ILE A 238 -35.20 -20.88 -10.82
N GLN A 239 -34.43 -20.47 -11.82
CA GLN A 239 -33.47 -21.33 -12.51
C GLN A 239 -32.07 -20.71 -12.49
N LEU A 240 -31.03 -21.54 -12.39
CA LEU A 240 -29.65 -21.12 -12.51
C LEU A 240 -29.06 -21.52 -13.86
N HIS A 241 -28.46 -20.56 -14.55
CA HIS A 241 -27.82 -20.77 -15.86
C HIS A 241 -26.35 -20.45 -15.78
N TYR A 242 -25.51 -21.43 -16.11
CA TYR A 242 -24.06 -21.32 -16.08
C TYR A 242 -23.51 -21.41 -17.49
N PHE A 243 -22.58 -20.53 -17.83
CA PHE A 243 -21.91 -20.53 -19.14
C PHE A 243 -20.42 -20.68 -18.95
N SER A 244 -19.78 -21.50 -19.77
CA SER A 244 -18.33 -21.64 -19.82
C SER A 244 -17.79 -21.32 -21.21
N ASP A 245 -16.59 -20.75 -21.25
CA ASP A 245 -15.83 -20.55 -22.49
C ASP A 245 -14.32 -20.51 -22.22
N THR A 246 -13.55 -20.74 -23.27
CA THR A 246 -12.10 -20.78 -23.24
C THR A 246 -11.49 -19.98 -24.38
N SER A 247 -10.36 -19.34 -24.08
CA SER A 247 -9.42 -18.84 -25.07
C SER A 247 -8.00 -19.33 -24.77
N LYS A 248 -7.06 -19.05 -25.69
CA LYS A 248 -5.63 -19.30 -25.47
C LYS A 248 -5.03 -18.50 -24.29
N TYR A 249 -5.75 -17.49 -23.79
CA TYR A 249 -5.30 -16.62 -22.70
C TYR A 249 -5.89 -17.01 -21.35
N GLY A 250 -7.05 -17.64 -21.32
CA GLY A 250 -7.75 -17.99 -20.09
C GLY A 250 -9.07 -18.70 -20.34
N TYR A 251 -9.67 -19.18 -19.27
CA TYR A 251 -10.97 -19.85 -19.28
C TYR A 251 -11.89 -19.22 -18.25
N VAL A 252 -13.18 -19.23 -18.53
CA VAL A 252 -14.17 -18.39 -17.88
C VAL A 252 -15.43 -19.18 -17.60
N ALA A 253 -16.06 -18.87 -16.46
CA ALA A 253 -17.42 -19.27 -16.14
C ALA A 253 -18.24 -18.07 -15.68
N VAL A 254 -19.51 -18.00 -16.05
CA VAL A 254 -20.44 -16.96 -15.59
C VAL A 254 -21.81 -17.56 -15.27
N ALA A 255 -22.45 -17.07 -14.20
CA ALA A 255 -23.73 -17.57 -13.72
C ALA A 255 -24.81 -16.47 -13.71
N TYR A 256 -26.03 -16.85 -14.07
CA TYR A 256 -27.22 -16.01 -14.08
C TYR A 256 -28.39 -16.69 -13.35
N LEU A 257 -29.19 -15.90 -12.65
CA LEU A 257 -30.50 -16.30 -12.14
C LEU A 257 -31.56 -15.92 -13.16
N ARG A 258 -32.41 -16.88 -13.52
CA ARG A 258 -33.58 -16.69 -14.37
C ARG A 258 -34.83 -16.85 -13.50
N PHE A 259 -35.62 -15.79 -13.42
CA PHE A 259 -36.89 -15.75 -12.71
C PHE A 259 -38.05 -15.79 -13.69
N VAL A 260 -39.06 -16.62 -13.41
CA VAL A 260 -40.36 -16.57 -14.09
C VAL A 260 -41.39 -16.13 -13.06
N ASP A 261 -42.11 -15.04 -13.34
CA ASP A 261 -43.21 -14.61 -12.49
C ASP A 261 -44.50 -15.40 -12.77
N ASP A 262 -45.47 -15.29 -11.88
CA ASP A 262 -46.81 -15.89 -12.00
C ASP A 262 -47.60 -15.46 -13.26
N ARG A 263 -47.15 -14.40 -13.95
CA ARG A 263 -47.70 -13.91 -15.23
C ARG A 263 -46.89 -14.40 -16.44
N GLY A 264 -45.89 -15.26 -16.24
CA GLY A 264 -45.04 -15.81 -17.29
C GLY A 264 -43.97 -14.84 -17.83
N ARG A 265 -43.73 -13.69 -17.18
CA ARG A 265 -42.64 -12.77 -17.55
C ARG A 265 -41.32 -13.30 -17.00
N VAL A 266 -40.28 -13.19 -17.83
CA VAL A 266 -38.96 -13.76 -17.54
C VAL A 266 -37.94 -12.65 -17.31
N TYR A 267 -37.16 -12.79 -16.25
CA TYR A 267 -36.09 -11.86 -15.88
C TYR A 267 -34.78 -12.63 -15.74
N CYS A 268 -33.67 -12.05 -16.21
CA CYS A 268 -32.34 -12.66 -16.14
C CYS A 268 -31.39 -11.73 -15.40
N MET A 269 -30.77 -12.21 -14.33
CA MET A 269 -29.91 -11.41 -13.45
C MET A 269 -28.52 -12.03 -13.30
N PHE A 270 -27.49 -11.21 -13.48
CA PHE A 270 -26.10 -11.60 -13.28
C PHE A 270 -25.82 -11.94 -11.81
N VAL A 271 -25.27 -13.12 -11.56
CA VAL A 271 -24.87 -13.56 -10.21
C VAL A 271 -23.38 -13.29 -10.01
N ILE A 272 -22.54 -13.95 -10.80
CA ILE A 272 -21.08 -13.88 -10.68
C ILE A 272 -20.40 -14.38 -11.97
N GLY A 273 -19.28 -13.74 -12.31
CA GLY A 273 -18.36 -14.19 -13.36
C GLY A 273 -16.98 -14.47 -12.77
N LYS A 274 -16.38 -15.60 -13.16
CA LYS A 274 -15.08 -16.07 -12.68
C LYS A 274 -14.16 -16.36 -13.86
N MET A 275 -13.04 -15.65 -13.91
CA MET A 275 -12.02 -15.81 -14.95
C MET A 275 -10.75 -16.40 -14.35
N ARG A 276 -10.06 -17.26 -15.11
CA ARG A 276 -8.74 -17.78 -14.78
C ARG A 276 -7.79 -17.68 -15.96
N ASN A 277 -6.56 -17.26 -15.69
CA ASN A 277 -5.51 -17.24 -16.71
C ASN A 277 -5.13 -18.67 -17.12
N ALA A 278 -4.84 -18.86 -18.39
CA ALA A 278 -4.33 -20.13 -18.90
C ALA A 278 -2.96 -20.44 -18.27
N PRO A 279 -2.66 -21.71 -17.95
CA PRO A 279 -1.36 -22.10 -17.39
C PRO A 279 -0.19 -21.73 -18.32
N LEU A 280 0.97 -21.38 -17.74
CA LEU A 280 2.18 -21.08 -18.52
C LEU A 280 2.66 -22.26 -19.38
N LYS A 281 2.37 -23.49 -18.95
CA LYS A 281 2.52 -24.69 -19.78
C LYS A 281 1.32 -24.76 -20.71
N GLN A 282 1.54 -24.61 -22.02
CA GLN A 282 0.48 -24.69 -23.01
C GLN A 282 -0.28 -26.02 -22.89
N TRP A 283 -1.55 -25.93 -22.56
CA TRP A 283 -2.49 -27.04 -22.60
C TRP A 283 -3.25 -27.00 -23.92
N SER A 284 -3.75 -28.15 -24.36
CA SER A 284 -4.64 -28.21 -25.53
C SER A 284 -5.96 -27.48 -25.22
N ILE A 285 -6.61 -26.96 -26.27
CA ILE A 285 -7.90 -26.26 -26.15
C ILE A 285 -8.96 -27.18 -25.51
N PRO A 286 -9.13 -28.45 -25.91
CA PRO A 286 -10.07 -29.37 -25.24
C PRO A 286 -9.84 -29.52 -23.74
N ARG A 287 -8.57 -29.54 -23.31
CA ARG A 287 -8.22 -29.62 -21.89
C ARG A 287 -8.59 -28.35 -21.14
N LEU A 288 -8.43 -27.20 -21.76
CA LEU A 288 -8.84 -25.92 -21.19
C LEU A 288 -10.36 -25.78 -21.15
N ASP A 289 -11.08 -26.27 -22.17
CA ASP A 289 -12.55 -26.31 -22.18
C ASP A 289 -13.10 -27.16 -21.04
N LEU A 290 -12.53 -28.33 -20.79
CA LEU A 290 -12.89 -29.15 -19.63
C LEU A 290 -12.59 -28.45 -18.30
N GLN A 291 -11.58 -27.57 -18.23
CA GLN A 291 -11.34 -26.76 -17.04
C GLN A 291 -12.36 -25.63 -16.89
N ALA A 292 -12.78 -25.01 -17.98
CA ALA A 292 -13.86 -24.02 -17.98
C ALA A 292 -15.15 -24.64 -17.43
N ALA A 293 -15.49 -25.83 -17.92
CA ALA A 293 -16.61 -26.65 -17.43
C ALA A 293 -16.49 -27.00 -15.94
N ALA A 294 -15.32 -27.44 -15.48
CA ALA A 294 -15.08 -27.74 -14.06
C ALA A 294 -15.13 -26.48 -13.16
N VAL A 295 -14.72 -25.31 -13.65
CA VAL A 295 -14.94 -24.05 -12.91
C VAL A 295 -16.42 -23.71 -12.83
N CYS A 296 -17.18 -23.98 -13.89
CA CYS A 296 -18.63 -23.83 -13.93
C CYS A 296 -19.32 -24.66 -12.84
N THR A 297 -18.99 -25.95 -12.70
CA THR A 297 -19.58 -26.83 -11.68
C THR A 297 -19.16 -26.46 -10.26
N ARG A 298 -17.91 -26.05 -10.05
CA ARG A 298 -17.48 -25.48 -8.75
C ARG A 298 -18.26 -24.22 -8.37
N LEU A 299 -18.54 -23.38 -9.36
CA LEU A 299 -19.32 -22.17 -9.16
C LEU A 299 -20.76 -22.53 -8.79
N HIS A 300 -21.31 -23.56 -9.43
CA HIS A 300 -22.63 -24.11 -9.10
C HIS A 300 -22.72 -24.58 -7.64
N LEU A 301 -21.81 -25.44 -7.20
CA LEU A 301 -21.80 -25.92 -5.82
C LEU A 301 -21.70 -24.78 -4.81
N MET A 302 -20.82 -23.80 -5.07
CA MET A 302 -20.68 -22.63 -4.20
C MET A 302 -21.95 -21.77 -4.17
N ILE A 303 -22.56 -21.50 -5.32
CA ILE A 303 -23.78 -20.68 -5.36
C ILE A 303 -24.95 -21.39 -4.66
N MET A 304 -25.10 -22.70 -4.85
CA MET A 304 -26.15 -23.49 -4.20
C MET A 304 -25.99 -23.57 -2.68
N ASP A 305 -24.76 -23.61 -2.18
CA ASP A 305 -24.47 -23.63 -0.73
C ASP A 305 -24.66 -22.25 -0.07
N GLU A 306 -24.50 -21.18 -0.84
CA GLU A 306 -24.50 -19.81 -0.31
C GLU A 306 -25.85 -19.08 -0.51
N LEU A 307 -26.65 -19.44 -1.52
CA LEU A 307 -27.99 -18.88 -1.74
C LEU A 307 -29.02 -19.49 -0.78
N ASP A 308 -29.84 -18.63 -0.18
CA ASP A 308 -31.00 -19.03 0.63
C ASP A 308 -32.30 -19.14 -0.22
N LEU A 309 -32.19 -18.99 -1.56
CA LEU A 309 -33.29 -19.12 -2.52
C LEU A 309 -33.56 -20.59 -2.90
N SER A 310 -34.83 -20.96 -3.02
CA SER A 310 -35.23 -22.28 -3.53
C SER A 310 -35.08 -22.33 -5.05
N ILE A 311 -34.00 -22.94 -5.54
CA ILE A 311 -33.72 -23.09 -6.97
C ILE A 311 -34.42 -24.34 -7.52
N ASN A 312 -35.23 -24.18 -8.57
CA ASN A 312 -35.97 -25.27 -9.20
C ASN A 312 -35.12 -26.11 -10.16
N SER A 313 -34.21 -25.47 -10.91
CA SER A 313 -33.35 -26.17 -11.86
C SER A 313 -32.02 -25.45 -12.13
N ALA A 314 -31.03 -26.20 -12.62
CA ALA A 314 -29.74 -25.67 -13.04
C ALA A 314 -29.37 -26.21 -14.43
N THR A 315 -28.92 -25.32 -15.32
CA THR A 315 -28.50 -25.64 -16.70
C THR A 315 -27.09 -25.12 -16.97
N PHE A 316 -26.23 -25.96 -17.54
CA PHE A 316 -24.86 -25.63 -17.95
C PHE A 316 -24.77 -25.49 -19.47
N TRP A 317 -24.14 -24.42 -19.92
CA TRP A 317 -24.02 -24.05 -21.33
C TRP A 317 -22.56 -23.97 -21.74
N THR A 318 -22.23 -24.59 -22.87
CA THR A 318 -20.91 -24.49 -23.50
C THR A 318 -21.06 -24.54 -25.02
N ASP A 319 -20.15 -23.89 -25.75
CA ASP A 319 -20.03 -23.99 -27.20
C ASP A 319 -19.06 -25.09 -27.64
N SER A 320 -18.32 -25.69 -26.69
CA SER A 320 -17.40 -26.80 -26.94
C SER A 320 -18.17 -28.11 -27.06
N MET A 321 -18.33 -28.60 -28.29
CA MET A 321 -18.89 -29.92 -28.57
C MET A 321 -18.08 -31.02 -27.88
N THR A 322 -16.76 -30.85 -27.79
CA THR A 322 -15.86 -31.79 -27.12
C THR A 322 -16.23 -31.95 -25.65
N VAL A 323 -16.51 -30.86 -24.92
CA VAL A 323 -16.96 -30.95 -23.51
C VAL A 323 -18.28 -31.70 -23.40
N LEU A 324 -19.28 -31.35 -24.20
CA LEU A 324 -20.60 -32.00 -24.16
C LEU A 324 -20.50 -33.51 -24.42
N GLN A 325 -19.69 -33.86 -25.41
CA GLN A 325 -19.42 -35.24 -25.76
C GLN A 325 -18.72 -36.00 -24.63
N TYR A 326 -17.73 -35.38 -23.98
CA TYR A 326 -17.08 -35.96 -22.81
C TYR A 326 -18.05 -36.17 -21.67
N VAL A 327 -18.85 -35.16 -21.30
CA VAL A 327 -19.85 -35.24 -20.22
C VAL A 327 -20.88 -36.34 -20.46
N THR A 328 -21.24 -36.62 -21.72
CA THR A 328 -22.15 -37.75 -22.03
C THR A 328 -21.47 -39.13 -22.01
N ASN A 329 -20.15 -39.21 -21.84
CA ASN A 329 -19.38 -40.44 -21.97
C ASN A 329 -18.91 -41.00 -20.62
N GLU A 330 -19.57 -42.05 -20.14
CA GLU A 330 -19.29 -42.67 -18.84
C GLU A 330 -17.96 -43.46 -18.76
N LYS A 331 -17.26 -43.68 -19.89
CA LYS A 331 -16.13 -44.64 -19.96
C LYS A 331 -14.74 -44.04 -19.71
N ARG A 332 -14.52 -42.72 -19.81
CA ARG A 332 -13.17 -42.11 -19.83
C ARG A 332 -12.88 -41.29 -18.57
N ARG A 333 -11.87 -41.68 -17.79
CA ARG A 333 -11.55 -41.10 -16.46
C ARG A 333 -10.46 -40.02 -16.54
N TYR A 334 -10.85 -38.75 -16.68
CA TYR A 334 -9.98 -37.61 -16.34
C TYR A 334 -10.38 -36.97 -15.01
N LYS A 335 -9.42 -36.40 -14.27
CA LYS A 335 -9.70 -35.76 -12.96
C LYS A 335 -10.71 -34.59 -13.01
N PRO A 336 -10.71 -33.69 -14.02
CA PRO A 336 -11.75 -32.66 -14.15
C PRO A 336 -13.11 -33.24 -14.56
N PHE A 337 -13.11 -34.40 -15.22
CA PHE A 337 -14.31 -35.08 -15.66
C PHE A 337 -15.07 -35.71 -14.48
N THR A 338 -14.35 -36.34 -13.54
CA THR A 338 -14.97 -36.86 -12.31
C THR A 338 -15.64 -35.76 -11.50
N GLU A 339 -15.01 -34.59 -11.39
CA GLU A 339 -15.57 -33.43 -10.70
C GLU A 339 -16.84 -32.87 -11.36
N ILE A 340 -16.96 -32.96 -12.69
CA ILE A 340 -18.17 -32.51 -13.40
C ILE A 340 -19.35 -33.46 -13.10
N HIS A 341 -19.11 -34.78 -13.11
CA HIS A 341 -20.13 -35.78 -12.82
C HIS A 341 -20.53 -35.86 -11.35
N GLU A 342 -19.63 -35.51 -10.42
CA GLU A 342 -19.95 -35.41 -9.01
C GLU A 342 -20.88 -34.22 -8.70
N ALA A 343 -20.84 -33.18 -9.53
CA ALA A 343 -21.54 -31.92 -9.30
C ALA A 343 -22.72 -31.64 -10.24
N SER A 344 -22.87 -32.41 -11.33
CA SER A 344 -23.92 -32.21 -12.34
C SER A 344 -24.24 -33.52 -13.08
N SER A 345 -25.43 -33.60 -13.66
CA SER A 345 -25.83 -34.70 -14.54
C SER A 345 -25.71 -34.31 -16.02
N PRO A 346 -25.47 -35.26 -16.95
CA PRO A 346 -25.32 -34.97 -18.38
C PRO A 346 -26.52 -34.24 -19.00
N GLU A 347 -27.74 -34.47 -18.49
CA GLU A 347 -28.98 -33.86 -18.99
C GLU A 347 -29.04 -32.35 -18.71
N GLN A 348 -28.28 -31.86 -17.73
CA GLN A 348 -28.18 -30.44 -17.41
C GLN A 348 -27.30 -29.67 -18.38
N TRP A 349 -26.53 -30.35 -19.26
CA TRP A 349 -25.60 -29.73 -20.18
C TRP A 349 -26.22 -29.50 -21.56
N ARG A 350 -26.13 -28.26 -22.04
CA ARG A 350 -26.66 -27.84 -23.34
C ARG A 350 -25.61 -27.10 -24.17
N HIS A 351 -25.76 -27.21 -25.48
CA HIS A 351 -24.94 -26.46 -26.43
C HIS A 351 -25.47 -25.03 -26.59
N VAL A 352 -24.58 -24.05 -26.51
CA VAL A 352 -24.85 -22.67 -26.93
C VAL A 352 -23.91 -22.28 -28.08
N PRO A 353 -24.38 -21.64 -29.17
CA PRO A 353 -23.47 -21.08 -30.18
C PRO A 353 -22.53 -20.03 -29.57
N THR A 354 -21.26 -19.96 -29.99
CA THR A 354 -20.28 -18.96 -29.52
C THR A 354 -20.82 -17.52 -29.62
N SER A 355 -21.56 -17.22 -30.70
CA SER A 355 -22.20 -15.90 -30.92
C SER A 355 -23.32 -15.57 -29.92
N LEU A 356 -23.77 -16.54 -29.13
CA LEU A 356 -24.76 -16.37 -28.06
C LEU A 356 -24.16 -16.67 -26.68
N ASN A 357 -22.91 -17.12 -26.58
CA ASN A 357 -22.24 -17.44 -25.34
C ASN A 357 -21.73 -16.15 -24.65
N PRO A 358 -22.27 -15.74 -23.49
CA PRO A 358 -21.77 -14.59 -22.75
C PRO A 358 -20.36 -14.79 -22.21
N ALA A 359 -19.92 -16.04 -21.95
CA ALA A 359 -18.60 -16.31 -21.39
C ALA A 359 -17.44 -15.94 -22.35
N ASP A 360 -17.72 -15.87 -23.66
CA ASP A 360 -16.79 -15.42 -24.71
C ASP A 360 -16.28 -13.99 -24.48
N GLU A 361 -17.14 -13.10 -23.98
CA GLU A 361 -16.79 -11.71 -23.66
C GLU A 361 -15.75 -11.65 -22.52
N GLY A 362 -15.79 -12.61 -21.60
CA GLY A 362 -14.79 -12.73 -20.53
C GLY A 362 -13.51 -13.40 -20.97
N SER A 363 -13.57 -14.40 -21.86
CA SER A 363 -12.40 -15.20 -22.26
C SER A 363 -11.52 -14.46 -23.30
N ARG A 364 -12.15 -13.64 -24.16
CA ARG A 364 -11.49 -12.88 -25.24
C ARG A 364 -11.34 -11.40 -24.94
N GLY A 365 -12.10 -10.88 -23.98
CA GLY A 365 -12.16 -9.46 -23.62
C GLY A 365 -13.17 -8.68 -24.48
N THR A 366 -13.69 -7.58 -23.93
CA THR A 366 -14.69 -6.73 -24.58
C THR A 366 -14.38 -5.24 -24.36
N ASP A 367 -14.91 -4.39 -25.23
CA ASP A 367 -14.80 -2.93 -25.10
C ASP A 367 -15.67 -2.40 -23.97
N ILE A 368 -15.23 -1.32 -23.32
CA ILE A 368 -15.89 -0.80 -22.14
C ILE A 368 -17.20 -0.08 -22.43
N HIS A 369 -17.34 0.51 -23.61
CA HIS A 369 -18.61 1.10 -24.04
C HIS A 369 -19.62 -0.03 -24.34
N ALA A 370 -19.16 -1.12 -24.96
CA ALA A 370 -19.98 -2.31 -25.18
C ALA A 370 -20.46 -2.93 -23.85
N LEU A 371 -19.61 -2.93 -22.82
CA LEU A 371 -19.96 -3.44 -21.49
C LEU A 371 -21.12 -2.66 -20.84
N LYS A 372 -21.26 -1.35 -21.12
CA LYS A 372 -22.27 -0.49 -20.50
C LYS A 372 -23.64 -0.57 -21.13
N THR A 373 -23.73 -0.67 -22.45
CA THR A 373 -24.99 -0.42 -23.16
C THR A 373 -25.79 -1.68 -23.46
N LYS A 374 -25.14 -2.82 -23.81
CA LYS A 374 -25.82 -4.06 -24.25
C LYS A 374 -24.97 -5.35 -24.09
N CYS A 375 -24.16 -5.45 -23.03
CA CYS A 375 -23.25 -6.59 -22.86
C CYS A 375 -23.98 -7.88 -22.47
N ARG A 376 -23.74 -8.98 -23.19
CA ARG A 376 -24.33 -10.29 -22.83
C ARG A 376 -23.81 -10.77 -21.47
N TRP A 377 -22.58 -10.38 -21.11
CA TRP A 377 -21.96 -10.68 -19.82
C TRP A 377 -22.71 -10.16 -18.59
N LEU A 378 -23.30 -8.96 -18.65
CA LEU A 378 -23.98 -8.36 -17.49
C LEU A 378 -25.48 -8.60 -17.48
N PHE A 379 -26.10 -8.68 -18.66
CA PHE A 379 -27.56 -8.81 -18.79
C PHE A 379 -28.01 -10.22 -19.14
N GLY A 380 -27.07 -11.14 -19.35
CA GLY A 380 -27.34 -12.47 -19.87
C GLY A 380 -27.65 -12.45 -21.38
N PRO A 381 -27.62 -13.63 -22.03
CA PRO A 381 -27.99 -13.74 -23.43
C PRO A 381 -29.51 -13.67 -23.61
N LYS A 382 -29.95 -13.00 -24.68
CA LYS A 382 -31.38 -12.70 -24.94
C LYS A 382 -32.27 -13.94 -25.03
N PHE A 383 -31.75 -15.09 -25.42
CA PHE A 383 -32.57 -16.29 -25.52
C PHE A 383 -33.04 -16.79 -24.14
N LEU A 384 -32.35 -16.45 -23.04
CA LEU A 384 -32.80 -16.85 -21.71
C LEU A 384 -34.08 -16.16 -21.26
N VAL A 385 -34.40 -14.98 -21.82
CA VAL A 385 -35.69 -14.32 -21.53
C VAL A 385 -36.83 -14.84 -22.42
N LEU A 386 -36.52 -15.72 -23.38
CA LEU A 386 -37.51 -16.40 -24.20
C LEU A 386 -37.94 -17.72 -23.54
N PRO A 387 -39.08 -18.30 -23.95
CA PRO A 387 -39.49 -19.63 -23.49
C PRO A 387 -38.51 -20.70 -24.00
N GLU A 388 -38.48 -21.83 -23.29
CA GLU A 388 -37.44 -22.86 -23.45
C GLU A 388 -37.42 -23.54 -24.83
N ASP A 389 -38.58 -23.62 -25.50
CA ASP A 389 -38.73 -24.12 -26.87
C ASP A 389 -37.94 -23.30 -27.91
N GLN A 390 -37.63 -22.04 -27.59
CA GLN A 390 -36.85 -21.14 -28.45
C GLN A 390 -35.37 -21.10 -28.09
N TRP A 391 -34.91 -21.92 -27.15
CA TRP A 391 -33.49 -21.98 -26.80
C TRP A 391 -32.67 -22.69 -27.88
N PRO A 392 -31.34 -22.44 -27.96
CA PRO A 392 -30.49 -23.14 -28.91
C PRO A 392 -30.49 -24.65 -28.65
N VAL A 393 -30.84 -25.44 -29.67
CA VAL A 393 -30.79 -26.91 -29.62
C VAL A 393 -29.80 -27.42 -30.64
N LYS A 394 -28.88 -28.28 -30.21
CA LYS A 394 -27.97 -29.01 -31.08
C LYS A 394 -27.83 -30.44 -30.58
N LYS A 395 -28.01 -31.42 -31.47
CA LYS A 395 -27.83 -32.83 -31.13
C LYS A 395 -26.34 -33.11 -30.85
N ILE A 396 -26.06 -33.69 -29.69
CA ILE A 396 -24.72 -34.12 -29.29
C ILE A 396 -24.44 -35.46 -29.97
N GLY A 397 -23.44 -35.52 -30.85
CA GLY A 397 -23.01 -36.77 -31.49
C GLY A 397 -22.17 -37.64 -30.54
N LYS A 398 -22.22 -38.96 -30.67
CA LYS A 398 -21.37 -39.88 -29.86
C LYS A 398 -19.89 -39.76 -30.27
N ILE A 399 -18.98 -39.83 -29.29
CA ILE A 399 -17.54 -39.95 -29.54
C ILE A 399 -17.27 -41.37 -30.09
N PRO A 400 -16.49 -41.55 -31.17
CA PRO A 400 -15.99 -42.86 -31.57
C PRO A 400 -15.14 -43.51 -30.46
N ASP A 401 -15.31 -44.81 -30.20
CA ASP A 401 -14.52 -45.52 -29.17
C ASP A 401 -12.99 -45.42 -29.43
N ASP A 402 -12.58 -45.20 -30.69
CA ASP A 402 -11.20 -45.01 -31.19
C ASP A 402 -10.77 -43.52 -31.34
N ASP A 403 -11.41 -42.59 -30.62
CA ASP A 403 -10.99 -41.18 -30.70
C ASP A 403 -9.58 -40.98 -30.12
N LYS A 404 -8.62 -40.70 -31.03
CA LYS A 404 -7.17 -40.48 -30.83
C LYS A 404 -6.82 -39.15 -30.15
N GLU A 405 -7.75 -38.56 -29.40
CA GLU A 405 -7.45 -37.45 -28.47
C GLU A 405 -7.06 -37.92 -27.06
N VAL A 406 -6.69 -39.19 -26.92
CA VAL A 406 -5.95 -39.72 -25.78
C VAL A 406 -4.71 -40.42 -26.31
N GLU A 407 -3.54 -39.84 -26.04
CA GLU A 407 -2.21 -40.30 -26.47
C GLU A 407 -1.96 -40.38 -27.98
N VAL A 408 -1.76 -39.22 -28.60
CA VAL A 408 -0.55 -39.07 -29.40
C VAL A 408 0.01 -37.70 -29.05
N GLU A 409 1.12 -37.65 -28.30
CA GLU A 409 2.10 -36.58 -28.54
C GLU A 409 2.54 -36.75 -29.99
N LYS A 410 1.74 -36.24 -30.93
CA LYS A 410 2.23 -35.93 -32.25
C LYS A 410 3.21 -34.80 -31.97
N HIS A 411 4.46 -35.18 -31.80
CA HIS A 411 5.59 -34.37 -32.19
C HIS A 411 5.37 -34.10 -33.68
N VAL A 412 4.46 -33.17 -34.00
CA VAL A 412 4.63 -32.35 -35.18
C VAL A 412 5.89 -31.59 -34.84
N THR A 413 7.01 -32.13 -35.31
CA THR A 413 8.24 -31.39 -35.45
C THR A 413 7.89 -30.26 -36.41
N PHE A 414 7.33 -29.18 -35.89
CA PHE A 414 7.59 -27.89 -36.48
C PHE A 414 9.11 -27.78 -36.39
N ILE A 415 9.77 -28.01 -37.52
CA ILE A 415 11.03 -27.33 -37.78
C ILE A 415 10.64 -25.86 -37.87
N MET A 416 10.40 -25.24 -36.71
CA MET A 416 10.60 -23.82 -36.60
C MET A 416 12.08 -23.64 -36.92
N ARG A 417 12.38 -23.00 -38.04
CA ARG A 417 13.70 -22.47 -38.35
C ARG A 417 14.04 -21.33 -37.36
N GLY A 418 14.07 -21.66 -36.08
CA GLY A 418 14.35 -20.78 -34.94
C GLY A 418 14.69 -21.66 -33.75
N SER A 419 15.88 -21.48 -33.16
CA SER A 419 16.43 -22.47 -32.25
C SER A 419 15.57 -22.60 -30.98
N GLY A 420 15.00 -23.79 -30.71
CA GLY A 420 14.26 -24.06 -29.46
C GLY A 420 15.10 -23.79 -28.20
N LEU A 421 16.43 -23.76 -28.36
CA LEU A 421 17.41 -23.34 -27.37
C LEU A 421 17.34 -21.84 -27.03
N ASP A 422 17.03 -20.94 -27.96
CA ASP A 422 16.86 -19.50 -27.67
C ASP A 422 15.70 -19.25 -26.71
N GLN A 423 14.60 -19.98 -26.89
CA GLN A 423 13.45 -19.87 -26.00
C GLN A 423 13.76 -20.45 -24.62
N LEU A 424 14.58 -21.50 -24.55
CA LEU A 424 15.08 -22.05 -23.30
C LEU A 424 15.99 -21.05 -22.56
N LEU A 425 16.94 -20.44 -23.27
CA LEU A 425 17.85 -19.44 -22.70
C LEU A 425 17.12 -18.20 -22.15
N ARG A 426 16.01 -17.79 -22.76
CA ARG A 426 15.19 -16.66 -22.28
C ARG A 426 14.37 -16.99 -21.01
N ARG A 427 14.10 -18.27 -20.73
CA ARG A 427 13.30 -18.71 -19.57
C ARG A 427 14.13 -18.85 -18.28
N TYR A 428 15.45 -18.99 -18.39
CA TYR A 428 16.31 -19.11 -17.22
C TYR A 428 16.89 -17.76 -16.81
N SER A 429 17.01 -17.53 -15.51
CA SER A 429 17.57 -16.29 -14.93
C SER A 429 18.86 -16.51 -14.13
N SER A 430 19.32 -17.76 -14.01
CA SER A 430 20.43 -18.18 -13.16
C SER A 430 21.49 -18.93 -13.95
N TRP A 431 22.72 -18.43 -13.88
CA TRP A 431 23.89 -19.06 -14.50
C TRP A 431 24.24 -20.43 -13.91
N LEU A 432 23.95 -20.74 -12.63
CA LEU A 432 24.27 -22.06 -12.07
C LEU A 432 23.31 -23.17 -12.56
N LYS A 433 22.04 -22.80 -12.76
CA LYS A 433 21.00 -23.76 -13.18
C LYS A 433 21.12 -24.12 -14.67
N LEU A 434 21.57 -23.18 -15.50
CA LEU A 434 21.60 -23.35 -16.94
C LEU A 434 22.60 -24.42 -17.44
N PRO A 435 23.89 -24.41 -17.08
CA PRO A 435 24.85 -25.47 -17.42
C PRO A 435 24.45 -26.84 -16.84
N THR A 436 23.81 -26.86 -15.68
CA THR A 436 23.29 -28.10 -15.07
C THR A 436 22.19 -28.71 -15.94
N LEU A 437 21.24 -27.89 -16.39
CA LEU A 437 20.19 -28.34 -17.31
C LEU A 437 20.78 -28.81 -18.64
N VAL A 438 21.67 -28.03 -19.25
CA VAL A 438 22.29 -28.39 -20.52
C VAL A 438 23.09 -29.69 -20.40
N ALA A 439 23.80 -29.91 -19.29
CA ALA A 439 24.47 -31.18 -19.03
C ALA A 439 23.48 -32.36 -18.95
N TRP A 440 22.32 -32.18 -18.33
CA TRP A 440 21.25 -33.20 -18.32
C TRP A 440 20.68 -33.45 -19.72
N LEU A 441 20.45 -32.41 -20.51
CA LEU A 441 19.96 -32.52 -21.90
C LEU A 441 20.97 -33.26 -22.78
N MET A 442 22.25 -32.90 -22.71
CA MET A 442 23.31 -33.59 -23.45
C MET A 442 23.38 -35.07 -23.09
N ARG A 443 23.24 -35.39 -21.81
CA ARG A 443 23.22 -36.77 -21.33
C ARG A 443 21.99 -37.53 -21.81
N PHE A 444 20.84 -36.89 -21.82
CA PHE A 444 19.61 -37.46 -22.36
C PHE A 444 19.71 -37.70 -23.87
N MET A 445 20.27 -36.77 -24.63
CA MET A 445 20.55 -36.95 -26.06
C MET A 445 21.51 -38.12 -26.31
N ALA A 446 22.57 -38.24 -25.51
CA ALA A 446 23.49 -39.37 -25.59
C ALA A 446 22.84 -40.71 -25.23
N TYR A 447 21.89 -40.72 -24.29
CA TYR A 447 21.11 -41.91 -23.94
C TYR A 447 20.17 -42.33 -25.07
N ILE A 448 19.45 -41.39 -25.69
CA ILE A 448 18.59 -41.68 -26.84
C ILE A 448 19.41 -42.20 -28.02
N ALA A 449 20.58 -41.60 -28.29
CA ALA A 449 21.45 -42.01 -29.39
C ALA A 449 22.03 -43.42 -29.19
N ASN A 450 22.31 -43.81 -27.94
CA ASN A 450 22.82 -45.14 -27.58
C ASN A 450 21.77 -45.91 -26.77
N LYS A 451 20.75 -46.45 -27.46
CA LYS A 451 19.57 -47.14 -26.88
C LYS A 451 19.84 -48.26 -25.84
N ASN A 452 21.08 -48.67 -25.59
CA ASN A 452 21.46 -49.78 -24.70
C ASN A 452 22.58 -49.46 -23.68
N GLY A 453 22.89 -48.19 -23.40
CA GLY A 453 23.93 -47.82 -22.42
C GLY A 453 23.44 -47.87 -20.96
N PRO A 454 24.28 -48.26 -19.98
CA PRO A 454 23.89 -48.23 -18.56
C PRO A 454 23.54 -46.80 -18.12
N LEU A 455 22.49 -46.67 -17.32
CA LEU A 455 22.14 -45.42 -16.63
C LEU A 455 23.34 -44.99 -15.77
N LYS A 456 24.08 -43.97 -16.22
CA LYS A 456 25.19 -43.40 -15.46
C LYS A 456 24.69 -42.87 -14.08
N SER A 457 25.58 -42.58 -13.15
CA SER A 457 25.28 -42.03 -11.81
C SER A 457 24.22 -40.90 -11.77
N ALA A 458 23.47 -40.77 -10.67
CA ALA A 458 22.45 -39.74 -10.46
C ALA A 458 22.99 -38.29 -10.40
N ARG A 459 24.31 -38.08 -10.35
CA ARG A 459 24.94 -36.75 -10.26
C ARG A 459 25.67 -36.39 -11.57
N ILE A 460 25.66 -35.09 -11.92
CA ILE A 460 26.48 -34.54 -13.02
C ILE A 460 27.92 -34.38 -12.52
N SER A 461 28.89 -34.84 -13.31
CA SER A 461 30.31 -34.69 -12.98
C SER A 461 30.85 -33.31 -13.35
N ILE A 462 31.94 -32.86 -12.71
CA ILE A 462 32.59 -31.58 -13.03
C ILE A 462 33.01 -31.51 -14.51
N PRO A 463 33.59 -32.55 -15.14
CA PRO A 463 33.89 -32.52 -16.57
C PRO A 463 32.65 -32.33 -17.45
N GLN A 464 31.51 -32.94 -17.10
CA GLN A 464 30.24 -32.74 -17.82
C GLN A 464 29.73 -31.30 -17.68
N MET A 465 29.95 -30.67 -16.52
CA MET A 465 29.58 -29.28 -16.28
C MET A 465 30.46 -28.29 -17.06
N ARG A 466 31.76 -28.61 -17.22
CA ARG A 466 32.67 -27.83 -18.08
C ARG A 466 32.23 -27.93 -19.53
N LYS A 467 31.98 -29.15 -20.01
CA LYS A 467 31.50 -29.39 -21.38
C LYS A 467 30.18 -28.67 -21.66
N SER A 468 29.20 -28.73 -20.75
CA SER A 468 27.93 -28.01 -20.95
C SER A 468 28.11 -26.49 -20.96
N THR A 469 29.07 -25.96 -20.20
CA THR A 469 29.42 -24.53 -20.23
C THR A 469 30.01 -24.14 -21.59
N GLU A 470 30.95 -24.94 -22.11
CA GLU A 470 31.55 -24.74 -23.43
C GLU A 470 30.49 -24.77 -24.54
N GLU A 471 29.58 -25.75 -24.53
CA GLU A 471 28.50 -25.86 -25.52
C GLU A 471 27.55 -24.66 -25.50
N ILE A 472 27.20 -24.15 -24.31
CA ILE A 472 26.38 -22.92 -24.18
C ILE A 472 27.12 -21.76 -24.84
N VAL A 473 28.42 -21.59 -24.55
CA VAL A 473 29.22 -20.50 -25.13
C VAL A 473 29.34 -20.64 -26.64
N GLN A 474 29.70 -21.83 -27.13
CA GLN A 474 29.83 -22.11 -28.56
C GLN A 474 28.53 -21.84 -29.30
N MET A 475 27.39 -22.17 -28.71
CA MET A 475 26.09 -21.86 -29.29
C MET A 475 25.86 -20.34 -29.38
N VAL A 476 26.15 -19.59 -28.32
CA VAL A 476 26.05 -18.11 -28.34
C VAL A 476 27.00 -17.52 -29.39
N GLN A 477 28.18 -18.09 -29.53
CA GLN A 477 29.15 -17.68 -30.54
C GLN A 477 28.64 -17.97 -31.96
N ARG A 478 28.07 -19.15 -32.24
CA ARG A 478 27.46 -19.49 -33.53
C ARG A 478 26.31 -18.56 -33.90
N GLN A 479 25.57 -18.06 -32.91
CA GLN A 479 24.47 -17.12 -33.14
C GLN A 479 24.93 -15.69 -33.44
N TYR A 480 25.99 -15.23 -32.76
CA TYR A 480 26.39 -13.82 -32.80
C TYR A 480 27.62 -13.56 -33.68
N PHE A 481 28.43 -14.57 -33.94
CA PHE A 481 29.69 -14.51 -34.70
C PHE A 481 29.69 -15.51 -35.86
N SER A 482 28.53 -15.79 -36.47
CA SER A 482 28.41 -16.80 -37.54
C SER A 482 29.34 -16.50 -38.71
N GLU A 483 29.38 -15.25 -39.18
CA GLU A 483 30.24 -14.85 -40.30
C GLU A 483 31.73 -15.03 -39.96
N GLU A 484 32.13 -14.68 -38.74
CA GLU A 484 33.51 -14.87 -38.29
C GLU A 484 33.86 -16.34 -38.14
N ILE A 485 32.95 -17.16 -37.61
CA ILE A 485 33.14 -18.60 -37.49
C ILE A 485 33.27 -19.25 -38.87
N ASP A 486 32.44 -18.86 -39.84
CA ASP A 486 32.52 -19.37 -41.21
C ASP A 486 33.86 -19.00 -41.87
N CYS A 487 34.30 -17.74 -41.71
CA CYS A 487 35.62 -17.30 -42.20
C CYS A 487 36.75 -18.14 -41.60
N LEU A 488 36.72 -18.36 -40.28
CA LEU A 488 37.75 -19.11 -39.56
C LEU A 488 37.73 -20.61 -39.87
N THR A 489 36.54 -21.17 -40.08
CA THR A 489 36.38 -22.59 -40.47
C THR A 489 36.95 -22.83 -41.87
N ASP A 490 36.82 -21.84 -42.77
CA ASP A 490 37.39 -21.85 -44.12
C ASP A 490 38.89 -21.46 -44.16
N GLY A 491 39.55 -21.26 -43.01
CA GLY A 491 40.94 -20.81 -42.93
C GLY A 491 41.20 -19.37 -43.40
N ARG A 492 40.14 -18.57 -43.57
CA ARG A 492 40.21 -17.16 -43.96
C ARG A 492 40.33 -16.25 -42.74
N GLN A 493 40.99 -15.11 -42.90
CA GLN A 493 41.04 -14.11 -41.82
C GLN A 493 39.68 -13.43 -41.62
N VAL A 494 39.37 -13.12 -40.36
CA VAL A 494 38.17 -12.35 -40.00
C VAL A 494 38.23 -10.95 -40.63
N LYS A 495 37.11 -10.49 -41.18
CA LYS A 495 36.99 -9.18 -41.81
C LYS A 495 37.40 -8.06 -40.83
N GLY A 496 38.15 -7.06 -41.32
CA GLY A 496 38.72 -5.99 -40.48
C GLY A 496 37.71 -5.18 -39.66
N HIS A 497 36.46 -5.10 -40.10
CA HIS A 497 35.37 -4.40 -39.39
C HIS A 497 34.69 -5.24 -38.29
N SER A 498 35.03 -6.53 -38.15
CA SER A 498 34.49 -7.35 -37.06
C SER A 498 34.94 -6.84 -35.70
N LYS A 499 34.07 -6.97 -34.69
CA LYS A 499 34.43 -6.69 -33.28
C LYS A 499 35.50 -7.64 -32.74
N LEU A 500 35.76 -8.74 -33.44
CA LEU A 500 36.76 -9.73 -33.09
C LEU A 500 38.09 -9.54 -33.84
N SER A 501 38.20 -8.64 -34.83
CA SER A 501 39.42 -8.44 -35.62
C SER A 501 40.67 -8.16 -34.76
N ASN A 502 40.50 -7.36 -33.70
CA ASN A 502 41.55 -7.01 -32.75
C ASN A 502 42.01 -8.16 -31.83
N LEU A 503 41.25 -9.26 -31.81
CA LEU A 503 41.57 -10.44 -31.01
C LEU A 503 42.30 -11.52 -31.82
N SER A 504 42.43 -11.35 -33.14
CA SER A 504 42.97 -12.35 -34.08
C SER A 504 42.44 -13.76 -33.76
N PRO A 505 41.12 -13.98 -33.79
CA PRO A 505 40.48 -15.17 -33.23
C PRO A 505 40.71 -16.37 -34.14
N VAL A 506 41.92 -16.91 -34.26
CA VAL A 506 42.11 -18.22 -34.87
C VAL A 506 41.71 -19.27 -33.82
N LEU A 507 41.12 -20.39 -34.23
CA LEU A 507 41.09 -21.59 -33.39
C LEU A 507 42.55 -21.85 -32.96
N ILE A 508 42.93 -21.42 -31.75
CA ILE A 508 44.21 -21.67 -31.03
C ILE A 508 45.29 -20.54 -31.01
N GLU A 509 45.18 -19.35 -31.63
CA GLU A 509 46.35 -18.41 -31.63
C GLU A 509 46.11 -16.95 -31.21
N GLY A 510 46.44 -16.62 -29.95
CA GLY A 510 46.51 -15.23 -29.44
C GLY A 510 47.93 -14.78 -29.08
N ARG A 511 48.14 -13.48 -28.79
CA ARG A 511 49.47 -12.87 -28.49
C ARG A 511 50.19 -13.43 -27.26
N ILE A 512 49.48 -14.14 -26.38
CA ILE A 512 49.98 -14.67 -25.10
C ILE A 512 50.22 -16.19 -25.13
N ARG A 513 50.31 -16.80 -26.32
CA ARG A 513 50.46 -18.26 -26.52
C ARG A 513 51.69 -18.90 -25.86
N HIS A 514 52.75 -18.13 -25.64
CA HIS A 514 53.98 -18.62 -25.00
C HIS A 514 54.03 -18.34 -23.49
N ALA A 515 52.97 -17.76 -22.92
CA ALA A 515 52.92 -17.51 -21.48
C ALA A 515 52.74 -18.84 -20.72
N PRO A 516 53.47 -19.07 -19.62
CA PRO A 516 53.40 -20.31 -18.83
C PRO A 516 52.15 -20.32 -17.93
N ILE A 517 50.97 -20.20 -18.54
CA ILE A 517 49.67 -20.17 -17.88
C ILE A 517 48.76 -21.28 -18.43
N PRO A 518 47.78 -21.78 -17.65
CA PRO A 518 46.91 -22.87 -18.09
C PRO A 518 46.17 -22.56 -19.39
N PHE A 519 45.91 -23.59 -20.20
CA PHE A 519 45.23 -23.49 -21.50
C PHE A 519 43.95 -22.64 -21.43
N ASP A 520 43.08 -22.85 -20.43
CA ASP A 520 41.83 -22.09 -20.24
C ASP A 520 42.04 -20.58 -19.98
N ALA A 521 43.21 -20.19 -19.46
CA ALA A 521 43.58 -18.80 -19.20
C ALA A 521 44.18 -18.13 -20.46
N ILE A 522 44.73 -18.92 -21.39
CA ILE A 522 45.18 -18.47 -22.71
C ILE A 522 43.98 -18.34 -23.66
N HIS A 523 43.05 -19.29 -23.60
CA HIS A 523 41.90 -19.42 -24.50
C HIS A 523 40.58 -19.06 -23.80
N LEU A 524 40.39 -17.77 -23.52
CA LEU A 524 39.18 -17.29 -22.87
C LEU A 524 37.94 -17.43 -23.77
N MET A 525 36.83 -17.83 -23.16
CA MET A 525 35.54 -17.97 -23.84
C MET A 525 34.97 -16.60 -24.23
N ILE A 526 34.96 -16.29 -25.53
CA ILE A 526 34.49 -14.99 -26.04
C ILE A 526 32.96 -14.93 -26.02
N LEU A 527 32.40 -13.85 -25.46
CA LEU A 527 30.95 -13.63 -25.38
C LEU A 527 30.56 -12.20 -25.79
N PRO A 528 29.43 -12.03 -26.50
CA PRO A 528 28.93 -10.71 -26.88
C PRO A 528 28.37 -9.94 -25.69
N ARG A 529 28.31 -8.62 -25.79
CA ARG A 529 27.68 -7.75 -24.77
C ARG A 529 26.17 -7.99 -24.66
N ASP A 530 25.51 -8.04 -25.82
CA ASP A 530 24.06 -7.96 -25.95
C ASP A 530 23.39 -9.34 -26.00
N HIS A 531 23.76 -10.22 -25.05
CA HIS A 531 23.17 -11.54 -24.95
C HIS A 531 22.72 -11.88 -23.52
N PRO A 532 21.55 -12.54 -23.33
CA PRO A 532 21.06 -12.90 -21.99
C PRO A 532 22.06 -13.70 -21.16
N VAL A 533 22.76 -14.65 -21.79
CA VAL A 533 23.79 -15.48 -21.12
C VAL A 533 24.90 -14.62 -20.52
N SER A 534 25.39 -13.63 -21.26
CA SER A 534 26.40 -12.67 -20.78
C SER A 534 25.89 -11.91 -19.55
N THR A 535 24.61 -11.52 -19.55
CA THR A 535 23.98 -10.85 -18.41
C THR A 535 23.86 -11.78 -17.19
N PHE A 536 23.52 -13.06 -17.39
CA PHE A 536 23.41 -14.04 -16.32
C PHE A 536 24.76 -14.35 -15.67
N ILE A 537 25.82 -14.49 -16.47
CA ILE A 537 27.18 -14.68 -15.98
C ILE A 537 27.60 -13.48 -15.11
N VAL A 538 27.43 -12.26 -15.62
CA VAL A 538 27.80 -11.05 -14.88
C VAL A 538 26.98 -10.91 -13.60
N ARG A 539 25.67 -11.18 -13.63
CA ARG A 539 24.80 -11.15 -12.44
C ARG A 539 25.24 -12.19 -11.40
N HIS A 540 25.56 -13.41 -11.84
CA HIS A 540 26.00 -14.47 -10.95
C HIS A 540 27.29 -14.11 -10.21
N TYR A 541 28.32 -13.63 -10.93
CA TYR A 541 29.56 -13.19 -10.29
C TYR A 541 29.38 -11.93 -9.43
N HIS A 542 28.46 -11.03 -9.80
CA HIS A 542 28.11 -9.89 -8.96
C HIS A 542 27.51 -10.32 -7.62
N GLU A 543 26.62 -11.31 -7.61
CA GLU A 543 26.00 -11.87 -6.40
C GLU A 543 26.99 -12.73 -5.59
N TYR A 544 27.74 -13.60 -6.26
CA TYR A 544 28.74 -14.49 -5.64
C TYR A 544 29.84 -13.72 -4.90
N LEU A 545 30.28 -12.59 -5.46
CA LEU A 545 31.30 -11.73 -4.85
C LEU A 545 30.70 -10.73 -3.84
N GLY A 546 29.46 -10.93 -3.39
CA GLY A 546 28.85 -10.10 -2.34
C GLY A 546 28.55 -8.65 -2.78
N HIS A 547 28.14 -8.45 -4.03
CA HIS A 547 27.90 -7.13 -4.62
C HIS A 547 29.16 -6.24 -4.73
N ALA A 548 30.31 -6.85 -4.96
CA ALA A 548 31.58 -6.16 -5.15
C ALA A 548 31.56 -5.11 -6.28
N GLY A 549 32.54 -4.20 -6.23
CA GLY A 549 32.70 -3.13 -7.20
C GLY A 549 33.05 -3.63 -8.61
N ARG A 550 32.92 -2.73 -9.60
CA ARG A 550 33.10 -3.04 -11.04
C ARG A 550 34.45 -3.71 -11.33
N ALA A 551 35.54 -3.22 -10.72
CA ALA A 551 36.89 -3.73 -10.96
C ALA A 551 37.02 -5.20 -10.56
N HIS A 552 36.50 -5.58 -9.39
CA HIS A 552 36.62 -6.93 -8.86
C HIS A 552 35.85 -7.94 -9.73
N ILE A 553 34.62 -7.60 -10.12
CA ILE A 553 33.81 -8.42 -11.03
C ILE A 553 34.53 -8.63 -12.36
N LEU A 554 35.12 -7.57 -12.94
CA LEU A 554 35.84 -7.67 -14.20
C LEU A 554 37.07 -8.58 -14.12
N THR A 555 37.84 -8.50 -13.03
CA THR A 555 39.01 -9.36 -12.82
C THR A 555 38.61 -10.82 -12.74
N THR A 556 37.57 -11.16 -11.97
CA THR A 556 37.10 -12.55 -11.85
C THR A 556 36.53 -13.07 -13.17
N LEU A 557 35.76 -12.26 -13.91
CA LEU A 557 35.22 -12.66 -15.22
C LEU A 557 36.33 -13.00 -16.22
N ARG A 558 37.42 -12.21 -16.24
CA ARG A 558 38.56 -12.40 -17.16
C ARG A 558 39.37 -13.67 -16.91
N GLN A 559 39.15 -14.37 -15.81
CA GLN A 559 39.77 -15.67 -15.57
C GLN A 559 39.19 -16.78 -16.47
N ARG A 560 37.99 -16.59 -17.03
CA ARG A 560 37.30 -17.61 -17.83
C ARG A 560 36.58 -17.10 -19.08
N PHE A 561 36.15 -15.83 -19.08
CA PHE A 561 35.34 -15.25 -20.15
C PHE A 561 35.96 -13.96 -20.68
N TRP A 562 35.95 -13.81 -21.99
CA TRP A 562 36.27 -12.56 -22.68
C TRP A 562 34.99 -11.90 -23.20
N LEU A 563 34.38 -11.07 -22.37
CA LEU A 563 33.16 -10.33 -22.70
C LEU A 563 33.48 -9.08 -23.53
N LEU A 564 32.79 -8.87 -24.64
CA LEU A 564 32.88 -7.63 -25.41
C LEU A 564 32.27 -6.46 -24.61
N GLN A 565 33.00 -5.35 -24.48
CA GLN A 565 32.60 -4.16 -23.72
C GLN A 565 32.11 -4.46 -22.27
N PRO A 566 32.93 -5.14 -21.45
CA PRO A 566 32.46 -5.72 -20.19
C PRO A 566 32.16 -4.65 -19.13
N ARG A 567 32.83 -3.49 -19.19
CA ARG A 567 32.60 -2.35 -18.28
C ARG A 567 31.16 -1.84 -18.35
N THR A 568 30.60 -1.78 -19.55
CA THR A 568 29.24 -1.30 -19.80
C THR A 568 28.21 -2.28 -19.25
N LEU A 569 28.36 -3.56 -19.55
CA LEU A 569 27.46 -4.61 -19.08
C LEU A 569 27.47 -4.72 -17.55
N VAL A 570 28.65 -4.72 -16.92
CA VAL A 570 28.78 -4.73 -15.45
C VAL A 570 28.10 -3.49 -14.85
N ARG A 571 28.30 -2.29 -15.42
CA ARG A 571 27.62 -1.08 -14.95
C ARG A 571 26.09 -1.21 -15.01
N GLN A 572 25.55 -1.74 -16.11
CA GLN A 572 24.11 -1.95 -16.27
C GLN A 572 23.55 -2.93 -15.24
N VAL A 573 24.24 -4.04 -14.99
CA VAL A 573 23.84 -5.03 -13.98
C VAL A 573 23.82 -4.42 -12.57
N LEU A 574 24.86 -3.66 -12.21
CA LEU A 574 24.93 -2.98 -10.91
C LEU A 574 23.83 -1.92 -10.73
N GLN A 575 23.52 -1.14 -11.77
CA GLN A 575 22.46 -0.13 -11.73
C GLN A 575 21.07 -0.76 -11.58
N LYS A 576 20.83 -1.94 -12.16
CA LYS A 576 19.57 -2.67 -12.04
C LYS A 576 19.46 -3.48 -10.75
N CYS A 577 20.54 -3.60 -9.97
CA CYS A 577 20.54 -4.38 -8.73
C CYS A 577 19.88 -3.60 -7.59
N VAL A 578 18.77 -4.12 -7.05
CA VAL A 578 18.03 -3.51 -5.94
C VAL A 578 18.89 -3.32 -4.70
N SER A 579 19.70 -4.32 -4.33
CA SER A 579 20.61 -4.25 -3.17
C SER A 579 21.66 -3.15 -3.32
N CYS A 580 22.21 -2.95 -4.53
CA CYS A 580 23.14 -1.86 -4.80
C CYS A 580 22.46 -0.50 -4.80
N ARG A 581 21.24 -0.40 -5.35
CA ARG A 581 20.43 0.83 -5.36
C ARG A 581 20.13 1.30 -3.94
N LYS A 582 19.60 0.40 -3.08
CA LYS A 582 19.31 0.69 -1.67
C LYS A 582 20.51 1.25 -0.90
N ARG A 583 21.74 0.80 -1.20
CA ARG A 583 22.95 1.21 -0.48
C ARG A 583 23.61 2.49 -1.01
N LYS A 584 23.32 2.90 -2.26
CA LYS A 584 24.13 3.91 -2.96
C LYS A 584 23.33 5.03 -3.64
N GLU A 585 22.01 4.92 -3.73
CA GLU A 585 21.17 5.90 -4.43
C GLU A 585 20.84 7.09 -3.52
N ALA A 586 20.97 8.31 -4.06
CA ALA A 586 20.75 9.54 -3.30
C ALA A 586 19.25 9.92 -3.28
N PRO A 587 18.77 10.62 -2.23
CA PRO A 587 17.39 11.13 -2.19
C PRO A 587 17.05 12.04 -3.38
N MET A 588 15.80 11.97 -3.83
CA MET A 588 15.29 12.84 -4.89
C MET A 588 15.28 14.31 -4.43
N GLN A 589 15.50 15.24 -5.36
CA GLN A 589 15.57 16.67 -5.10
C GLN A 589 14.50 17.38 -5.92
N GLN A 590 13.79 18.35 -5.33
CA GLN A 590 12.74 19.14 -6.00
C GLN A 590 12.94 20.64 -5.73
N LEU A 591 12.43 21.51 -6.63
CA LEU A 591 12.43 22.97 -6.48
C LEU A 591 11.99 23.38 -5.06
N MET A 592 12.76 24.28 -4.44
CA MET A 592 12.46 24.76 -3.09
C MET A 592 11.11 25.50 -3.05
N ALA A 593 10.22 25.11 -2.14
CA ALA A 593 8.87 25.67 -2.02
C ALA A 593 8.86 27.17 -1.69
N ASP A 594 7.78 27.85 -2.10
CA ASP A 594 7.53 29.26 -1.77
C ASP A 594 7.28 29.46 -0.26
N LEU A 595 7.44 30.71 0.20
CA LEU A 595 7.23 31.06 1.60
C LEU A 595 5.74 30.95 1.99
N PRO A 596 5.41 30.53 3.23
CA PRO A 596 4.02 30.47 3.69
C PRO A 596 3.34 31.85 3.64
N LYS A 597 2.06 31.89 3.27
CA LYS A 597 1.29 33.14 3.18
C LYS A 597 1.26 33.89 4.52
N GLU A 598 1.26 33.19 5.64
CA GLU A 598 1.25 33.70 7.01
C GLU A 598 2.48 34.57 7.32
N ARG A 599 3.55 34.44 6.52
CA ARG A 599 4.76 35.29 6.58
C ARG A 599 4.63 36.56 5.74
N LEU A 600 3.70 36.59 4.79
CA LEU A 600 3.57 37.61 3.77
C LEU A 600 2.36 38.53 3.98
N ILE A 601 1.45 38.20 4.91
CA ILE A 601 0.26 39.01 5.18
C ILE A 601 0.67 40.32 5.87
N PRO A 602 0.45 41.49 5.23
CA PRO A 602 0.77 42.78 5.82
C PRO A 602 -0.29 43.22 6.84
N PHE A 603 0.03 44.24 7.65
CA PHE A 603 -0.89 44.92 8.58
C PHE A 603 -1.49 44.06 9.71
N GLN A 604 -0.93 42.88 10.00
CA GLN A 604 -1.30 42.09 11.17
C GLN A 604 -0.43 42.48 12.39
N PRO A 605 -1.00 42.51 13.61
CA PRO A 605 -0.22 42.70 14.82
C PRO A 605 0.92 41.67 14.94
N PRO A 606 2.08 42.04 15.52
CA PRO A 606 3.12 41.08 15.85
C PRO A 606 2.57 39.92 16.68
N SER A 607 3.15 38.73 16.49
CA SER A 607 2.73 37.48 17.15
C SER A 607 1.37 36.90 16.73
N THR A 608 0.69 37.50 15.73
CA THR A 608 -0.56 36.94 15.17
C THR A 608 -0.38 35.51 14.65
N TYR A 609 0.72 35.23 13.97
CA TYR A 609 1.13 33.90 13.51
C TYR A 609 2.44 33.53 14.21
N THR A 610 2.41 32.50 15.05
CA THR A 610 3.55 32.14 15.92
C THR A 610 3.90 30.66 15.78
N GLY A 611 5.18 30.35 15.65
CA GLY A 611 5.70 28.99 15.76
C GLY A 611 6.39 28.78 17.10
N GLU A 612 6.25 27.59 17.68
CA GLU A 612 6.78 27.26 19.00
C GLU A 612 7.67 26.01 19.03
N HIS A 613 8.66 25.99 19.94
CA HIS A 613 9.55 24.85 20.09
C HIS A 613 10.28 24.80 21.44
N PHE A 614 10.35 23.60 22.03
CA PHE A 614 11.20 23.33 23.19
C PHE A 614 12.63 22.98 22.80
N PHE A 615 13.61 23.55 23.49
CA PHE A 615 15.03 23.24 23.31
C PHE A 615 15.76 23.12 24.65
N GLY A 616 16.79 22.27 24.69
CA GLY A 616 17.50 21.91 25.92
C GLY A 616 17.87 20.42 25.90
N PRO A 617 18.14 19.80 27.07
CA PRO A 617 18.11 20.40 28.40
C PRO A 617 19.35 21.23 28.72
N PHE A 618 19.19 22.19 29.63
CA PHE A 618 20.26 22.97 30.23
C PHE A 618 20.32 22.79 31.74
N HIS A 619 21.45 23.13 32.35
CA HIS A 619 21.68 22.99 33.78
C HIS A 619 21.89 24.37 34.42
N VAL A 620 21.06 24.70 35.40
CA VAL A 620 21.14 25.94 36.19
C VAL A 620 21.62 25.58 37.59
N LYS A 621 22.65 26.26 38.09
CA LYS A 621 23.00 26.18 39.52
C LYS A 621 22.05 27.09 40.32
N ARG A 622 21.25 26.51 41.20
CA ARG A 622 20.42 27.22 42.18
C ARG A 622 20.93 26.89 43.58
N GLY A 623 21.66 27.83 44.19
CA GLY A 623 22.29 27.58 45.50
C GLY A 623 23.33 26.45 45.43
N ARG A 624 23.11 25.38 46.20
CA ARG A 624 23.98 24.18 46.24
C ARG A 624 23.57 23.09 45.23
N SER A 625 22.40 23.19 44.61
CA SER A 625 21.88 22.19 43.66
C SER A 625 22.02 22.65 42.21
N THR A 626 22.02 21.68 41.29
CA THR A 626 21.98 21.92 39.84
C THR A 626 20.65 21.37 39.33
N GLU A 627 19.82 22.23 38.76
CA GLU A 627 18.50 21.89 38.24
C GLU A 627 18.49 21.84 36.72
N LYS A 628 17.72 20.90 36.17
CA LYS A 628 17.51 20.75 34.73
C LYS A 628 16.40 21.69 34.29
N VAL A 629 16.66 22.49 33.26
CA VAL A 629 15.73 23.49 32.71
C VAL A 629 15.69 23.39 31.20
N TYR A 630 14.55 23.69 30.61
CA TYR A 630 14.32 23.75 29.17
C TYR A 630 14.02 25.19 28.74
N GLY A 631 14.37 25.54 27.51
CA GLY A 631 13.93 26.78 26.87
C GLY A 631 12.72 26.52 25.98
N CYS A 632 11.71 27.37 26.04
CA CYS A 632 10.62 27.41 25.08
C CYS A 632 10.78 28.63 24.19
N LEU A 633 10.77 28.42 22.87
CA LEU A 633 10.96 29.44 21.86
C LEU A 633 9.62 29.74 21.19
N PHE A 634 9.19 30.99 21.17
CA PHE A 634 8.08 31.48 20.35
C PHE A 634 8.63 32.41 19.27
N THR A 635 8.26 32.17 18.02
CA THR A 635 8.74 32.94 16.86
C THR A 635 7.57 33.51 16.08
N CYS A 636 7.51 34.82 15.94
CA CYS A 636 6.53 35.48 15.08
C CYS A 636 6.92 35.33 13.60
N PHE A 637 6.00 34.87 12.75
CA PHE A 637 6.29 34.64 11.32
C PHE A 637 6.47 35.92 10.52
N THR A 638 5.72 36.98 10.83
CA THR A 638 5.74 38.25 10.08
C THR A 638 6.97 39.09 10.38
N SER A 639 7.37 39.18 11.65
CA SER A 639 8.51 40.02 12.09
C SER A 639 9.80 39.24 12.34
N CYS A 640 9.74 37.91 12.34
CA CYS A 640 10.83 37.04 12.83
C CYS A 640 11.29 37.43 14.25
N ALA A 641 10.42 38.04 15.04
CA ALA A 641 10.66 38.32 16.45
C ALA A 641 10.68 37.01 17.22
N VAL A 642 11.67 36.88 18.10
CA VAL A 642 11.90 35.68 18.88
C VAL A 642 11.70 36.00 20.36
N TYR A 643 10.88 35.19 21.02
CA TYR A 643 10.63 35.21 22.45
C TYR A 643 11.07 33.88 23.05
N ILE A 644 11.79 33.93 24.17
CA ILE A 644 12.31 32.74 24.84
C ILE A 644 11.90 32.79 26.31
N GLU A 645 11.25 31.73 26.78
CA GLU A 645 11.03 31.49 28.19
C GLU A 645 11.87 30.29 28.67
N HIS A 646 12.13 30.24 29.97
CA HIS A 646 12.66 29.05 30.62
C HIS A 646 11.54 28.29 31.31
N VAL A 647 11.63 26.97 31.30
CA VAL A 647 10.57 26.07 31.77
C VAL A 647 11.21 24.91 32.51
N SER A 648 10.67 24.56 33.67
CA SER A 648 11.24 23.56 34.58
C SER A 648 11.00 22.12 34.12
N SER A 649 9.89 21.86 33.42
CA SER A 649 9.57 20.53 32.86
C SER A 649 9.06 20.64 31.42
N LEU A 650 9.06 19.50 30.72
CA LEU A 650 8.47 19.37 29.38
C LEU A 650 6.98 18.94 29.44
N GLU A 651 6.34 19.03 30.60
CA GLU A 651 4.96 18.62 30.78
C GLU A 651 3.99 19.68 30.24
N THR A 652 2.77 19.24 29.97
CA THR A 652 1.67 20.07 29.47
C THR A 652 1.41 21.30 30.34
N ASP A 653 1.33 21.15 31.67
CA ASP A 653 1.03 22.25 32.58
C ASP A 653 2.12 23.34 32.55
N SER A 654 3.40 22.93 32.58
CA SER A 654 4.53 23.85 32.47
C SER A 654 4.49 24.67 31.17
N PHE A 655 4.05 24.06 30.07
CA PHE A 655 3.87 24.74 28.81
C PHE A 655 2.64 25.67 28.79
N ILE A 656 1.50 25.28 29.38
CA ILE A 656 0.31 26.14 29.47
C ILE A 656 0.64 27.42 30.26
N GLN A 657 1.36 27.30 31.37
CA GLN A 657 1.81 28.46 32.14
C GLN A 657 2.74 29.38 31.34
N ASP A 658 3.61 28.80 30.53
CA ASP A 658 4.50 29.55 29.66
C ASP A 658 3.73 30.27 28.54
N LEU A 659 2.80 29.58 27.87
CA LEU A 659 1.93 30.18 26.88
C LEU A 659 1.11 31.34 27.45
N ARG A 660 0.59 31.22 28.68
CA ARG A 660 -0.09 32.33 29.38
C ARG A 660 0.82 33.53 29.58
N ARG A 661 2.08 33.32 29.98
CA ARG A 661 3.09 34.39 30.10
C ARG A 661 3.41 35.01 28.75
N PHE A 662 3.51 34.22 27.69
CA PHE A 662 3.71 34.72 26.33
C PHE A 662 2.55 35.62 25.89
N ILE A 663 1.31 35.14 26.00
CA ILE A 663 0.09 35.87 25.62
C ILE A 663 -0.03 37.18 26.41
N SER A 664 0.20 37.14 27.73
CA SER A 664 0.16 38.33 28.58
C SER A 664 1.18 39.39 28.17
N ASN A 665 2.35 38.99 27.67
CA ASN A 665 3.42 39.92 27.32
C ASN A 665 3.40 40.36 25.84
N ARG A 666 2.83 39.56 24.93
CA ARG A 666 2.96 39.74 23.47
C ARG A 666 1.64 39.88 22.73
N GLY A 667 0.52 39.74 23.44
CA GLY A 667 -0.80 39.74 22.84
C GLY A 667 -1.21 38.36 22.36
N HIS A 668 -2.48 38.26 21.98
CA HIS A 668 -3.14 37.00 21.67
C HIS A 668 -2.82 36.52 20.25
N PRO A 669 -2.20 35.33 20.05
CA PRO A 669 -1.95 34.80 18.71
C PRO A 669 -3.26 34.32 18.06
N LYS A 670 -3.39 34.51 16.75
CA LYS A 670 -4.48 33.93 15.97
C LYS A 670 -4.22 32.45 15.67
N GLU A 671 -2.96 32.12 15.39
CA GLU A 671 -2.56 30.78 14.97
C GLU A 671 -1.20 30.40 15.56
N ILE A 672 -1.14 29.17 16.12
CA ILE A 672 0.07 28.58 16.69
C ILE A 672 0.47 27.34 15.89
N TRP A 673 1.74 27.27 15.51
CA TRP A 673 2.34 26.15 14.79
C TRP A 673 3.31 25.39 15.67
N SER A 674 3.11 24.08 15.82
CA SER A 674 3.98 23.23 16.63
C SER A 674 4.20 21.85 16.00
N TYR A 675 5.18 21.12 16.53
CA TYR A 675 5.33 19.69 16.23
C TYR A 675 4.28 18.90 17.00
N ASN A 676 3.95 17.70 16.51
CA ASN A 676 3.05 16.77 17.21
C ASN A 676 3.73 16.10 18.43
N ALA A 677 4.28 16.91 19.34
CA ALA A 677 4.80 16.46 20.62
C ALA A 677 3.66 16.38 21.64
N THR A 678 3.74 15.40 22.54
CA THR A 678 2.67 15.06 23.49
C THR A 678 2.28 16.19 24.43
N ASN A 679 3.22 17.08 24.77
CA ASN A 679 3.00 18.25 25.62
C ASN A 679 2.20 19.36 24.92
N PHE A 680 2.50 19.66 23.66
CA PHE A 680 1.74 20.63 22.87
C PHE A 680 0.35 20.10 22.52
N ALA A 681 0.25 18.81 22.14
CA ALA A 681 -1.03 18.16 21.87
C ALA A 681 -1.90 18.05 23.14
N GLY A 682 -1.28 17.79 24.30
CA GLY A 682 -1.96 17.83 25.59
C GLY A 682 -2.50 19.21 25.92
N ALA A 683 -1.72 20.27 25.67
CA ALA A 683 -2.13 21.64 25.96
C ALA A 683 -3.27 22.12 25.08
N GLU A 684 -3.24 21.81 23.77
CA GLU A 684 -4.38 22.08 22.87
C GLU A 684 -5.66 21.43 23.40
N LYS A 685 -5.56 20.15 23.78
CA LYS A 685 -6.70 19.37 24.25
C LYS A 685 -7.27 19.94 25.55
N GLU A 686 -6.42 20.28 26.51
CA GLU A 686 -6.82 20.81 27.81
C GLU A 686 -7.46 22.21 27.69
N ILE A 687 -6.89 23.09 26.85
CA ILE A 687 -7.45 24.41 26.57
C ILE A 687 -8.80 24.26 25.84
N ARG A 688 -8.89 23.32 24.88
CA ARG A 688 -10.14 23.06 24.15
C ARG A 688 -11.23 22.48 25.06
N GLN A 689 -10.89 21.57 25.96
CA GLN A 689 -11.83 21.02 26.95
C GLN A 689 -12.30 22.11 27.93
N SER A 690 -11.38 22.91 28.47
CA SER A 690 -11.71 24.03 29.36
C SER A 690 -12.67 25.05 28.69
N LEU A 691 -12.52 25.28 27.38
CA LEU A 691 -13.44 26.11 26.60
C LEU A 691 -14.81 25.46 26.36
N CYS A 692 -14.87 24.12 26.21
CA CYS A 692 -16.12 23.38 26.09
C CYS A 692 -16.89 23.30 27.42
N ASP A 693 -16.18 23.19 28.54
CA ASP A 693 -16.73 23.09 29.89
C ASP A 693 -17.19 24.45 30.44
N TRP A 694 -16.76 25.55 29.81
CA TRP A 694 -17.27 26.88 30.10
C TRP A 694 -18.73 27.01 29.63
N ASN A 695 -19.64 26.98 30.60
CA ASN A 695 -21.10 26.99 30.46
C ASN A 695 -21.63 27.92 29.36
N GLN A 696 -22.14 27.33 28.27
CA GLN A 696 -22.92 28.05 27.26
C GLN A 696 -24.19 28.69 27.84
N ASP A 697 -24.72 28.18 28.95
CA ASP A 697 -25.94 28.69 29.61
C ASP A 697 -25.74 29.97 30.45
N GLU A 698 -24.54 30.19 31.01
CA GLU A 698 -24.18 31.43 31.72
C GLU A 698 -23.83 32.55 30.73
N LEU A 699 -23.17 32.19 29.62
CA LEU A 699 -22.75 33.10 28.56
C LEU A 699 -23.94 33.77 27.84
N ASN A 700 -25.05 33.04 27.68
CA ASN A 700 -26.26 33.54 27.03
C ASN A 700 -27.13 34.44 27.92
N LYS A 701 -26.94 34.40 29.26
CA LYS A 701 -27.79 35.13 30.21
C LYS A 701 -27.30 36.53 30.55
N HIS A 702 -26.01 36.84 30.40
CA HIS A 702 -25.43 38.06 30.98
C HIS A 702 -24.70 39.00 30.03
N LEU A 703 -24.54 38.70 28.73
CA LEU A 703 -23.80 39.57 27.81
C LEU A 703 -24.51 39.75 26.47
N ARG A 704 -24.56 40.99 25.96
CA ARG A 704 -25.08 41.28 24.61
C ARG A 704 -24.15 40.67 23.56
N LYS A 705 -24.73 40.18 22.46
CA LYS A 705 -24.02 39.51 21.33
C LYS A 705 -22.76 40.23 20.83
N ASP A 706 -22.71 41.56 20.93
CA ASP A 706 -21.59 42.37 20.42
C ASP A 706 -20.43 42.54 21.42
N GLU A 707 -20.67 42.39 22.73
CA GLU A 707 -19.61 42.41 23.76
C GLU A 707 -18.92 41.04 23.89
N ILE A 708 -19.63 39.96 23.50
CA ILE A 708 -19.13 38.58 23.53
C ILE A 708 -17.92 38.39 22.61
N SER A 709 -17.82 39.09 21.46
CA SER A 709 -16.66 38.94 20.57
C SER A 709 -15.37 39.59 21.09
N CYS A 710 -15.48 40.55 22.03
CA CYS A 710 -14.34 41.25 22.61
C CYS A 710 -13.80 40.56 23.88
N TYR A 711 -14.65 39.83 24.60
CA TYR A 711 -14.28 39.10 25.83
C TYR A 711 -14.05 37.59 25.64
N LEU A 712 -14.54 37.00 24.54
CA LEU A 712 -14.08 35.67 24.12
C LEU A 712 -12.61 35.78 23.71
N CYS A 713 -11.73 35.17 24.50
CA CYS A 713 -10.38 34.83 24.09
C CYS A 713 -10.46 34.29 22.64
N PRO A 714 -9.96 35.00 21.61
CA PRO A 714 -10.11 34.57 20.23
C PRO A 714 -9.62 33.13 20.13
N ARG A 715 -10.40 32.20 19.57
CA ARG A 715 -9.97 30.79 19.56
C ARG A 715 -8.63 30.67 18.81
N ILE A 716 -7.56 30.33 19.51
CA ILE A 716 -6.25 30.07 18.90
C ILE A 716 -6.40 28.86 17.97
N GLU A 717 -6.10 29.03 16.68
CA GLU A 717 -6.06 27.91 15.73
C GLU A 717 -4.71 27.19 15.88
N TRP A 718 -4.74 25.93 16.32
CA TRP A 718 -3.53 25.11 16.51
C TRP A 718 -3.24 24.26 15.28
N LYS A 719 -2.04 24.35 14.72
CA LYS A 719 -1.60 23.53 13.58
C LYS A 719 -0.40 22.65 13.95
N PHE A 720 -0.62 21.33 13.91
CA PHE A 720 0.41 20.33 14.13
C PHE A 720 1.02 19.85 12.81
N GLN A 721 2.35 19.83 12.73
CA GLN A 721 3.07 19.32 11.55
C GLN A 721 3.19 17.79 11.53
N LEU A 722 3.19 17.21 10.32
CA LEU A 722 3.49 15.79 10.08
C LEU A 722 4.97 15.49 10.36
N LEU A 723 5.25 14.34 10.98
CA LEU A 723 6.59 13.92 11.44
C LEU A 723 7.69 13.90 10.35
N THR A 724 7.31 13.95 9.07
CA THR A 724 8.22 13.82 7.91
C THR A 724 8.47 15.12 7.12
N THR A 725 7.87 16.25 7.53
CA THR A 725 7.96 17.52 6.78
C THR A 725 8.89 18.56 7.43
N SER A 726 10.17 18.23 7.64
CA SER A 726 11.18 19.14 8.24
C SER A 726 11.44 20.44 7.46
N HIS A 727 10.96 20.53 6.22
CA HIS A 727 11.05 21.75 5.42
C HIS A 727 10.05 22.83 5.89
N MET A 728 8.91 22.44 6.48
CA MET A 728 7.93 23.39 7.03
C MET A 728 8.33 23.91 8.41
N SER A 729 9.14 23.17 9.17
CA SER A 729 9.73 23.61 10.44
C SER A 729 11.02 24.43 10.29
N GLY A 730 11.53 24.56 9.06
CA GLY A 730 12.81 25.21 8.78
C GLY A 730 12.93 26.66 9.24
N ILE A 731 11.80 27.35 9.47
CA ILE A 731 11.75 28.73 9.98
C ILE A 731 12.28 28.78 11.42
N TRP A 732 11.69 28.03 12.35
CA TRP A 732 12.16 28.01 13.74
C TRP A 732 13.37 27.10 13.95
N GLU A 733 13.53 25.98 13.23
CA GLU A 733 14.71 25.09 13.37
C GLU A 733 16.02 25.80 13.07
N ARG A 734 16.06 26.64 12.02
CA ARG A 734 17.25 27.44 11.69
C ARG A 734 17.51 28.51 12.75
N LEU A 735 16.46 29.09 13.32
CA LEU A 735 16.57 30.06 14.41
C LEU A 735 17.12 29.38 15.68
N ILE A 736 16.62 28.20 16.05
CA ILE A 736 17.10 27.39 17.18
C ILE A 736 18.58 27.01 17.00
N ARG A 737 18.96 26.55 15.80
CA ARG A 737 20.36 26.19 15.51
C ARG A 737 21.28 27.40 15.65
N SER A 738 20.83 28.57 15.22
CA SER A 738 21.59 29.81 15.31
C SER A 738 21.68 30.31 16.77
N VAL A 739 20.58 30.24 17.53
CA VAL A 739 20.54 30.55 18.97
C VAL A 739 21.52 29.64 19.73
N ARG A 740 21.48 28.32 19.49
CA ARG A 740 22.40 27.35 20.10
C ARG A 740 23.87 27.61 19.73
N LYS A 741 24.17 27.90 18.47
CA LYS A 741 25.54 28.19 18.00
C LYS A 741 26.11 29.43 18.69
N MET A 742 25.31 30.49 18.83
CA MET A 742 25.75 31.73 19.47
C MET A 742 25.80 31.61 20.99
N MET A 743 24.84 30.92 21.63
CA MET A 743 24.93 30.59 23.05
C MET A 743 26.22 29.82 23.36
N LYS A 744 26.56 28.81 22.56
CA LYS A 744 27.83 28.06 22.69
C LYS A 744 29.05 28.97 22.58
N ALA A 745 29.03 29.93 21.67
CA ALA A 745 30.16 30.81 21.43
C ALA A 745 30.31 31.94 22.47
N VAL A 746 29.21 32.33 23.14
CA VAL A 746 29.17 33.39 24.16
C VAL A 746 29.39 32.82 25.58
N LEU A 747 28.87 31.63 25.86
CA LEU A 747 28.90 31.02 27.21
C LEU A 747 30.00 29.96 27.39
N GLY A 748 30.65 29.52 26.31
CA GLY A 748 31.73 28.52 26.32
C GLY A 748 31.22 27.08 26.55
N ASP A 749 30.39 26.88 27.57
CA ASP A 749 29.70 25.61 27.84
C ASP A 749 28.26 25.65 27.27
N PRO A 750 27.90 24.76 26.34
CA PRO A 750 26.54 24.68 25.79
C PRO A 750 25.45 24.33 26.82
N ASN A 751 25.81 23.86 28.02
CA ASN A 751 24.86 23.42 29.05
C ASN A 751 24.65 24.42 30.20
N THR A 752 25.42 25.50 30.27
CA THR A 752 25.32 26.48 31.37
C THR A 752 24.27 27.54 31.06
N PHE A 753 23.16 27.52 31.80
CA PHE A 753 22.01 28.41 31.58
C PHE A 753 22.05 29.63 32.50
N VAL A 754 23.06 30.48 32.33
CA VAL A 754 23.19 31.74 33.09
C VAL A 754 22.82 32.91 32.16
N GLY A 755 21.77 33.65 32.52
CA GLY A 755 21.48 34.97 31.95
C GLY A 755 20.28 35.08 30.97
N LEU A 756 19.24 34.25 31.10
CA LEU A 756 18.07 34.35 30.20
C LEU A 756 17.22 35.61 30.48
N GLU A 757 17.16 36.09 31.73
CA GLU A 757 16.53 37.38 32.07
C GLU A 757 17.13 38.58 31.31
N THR A 758 18.41 38.51 30.94
CA THR A 758 19.11 39.57 30.20
C THR A 758 18.92 39.47 28.69
N LEU A 759 18.77 38.23 28.16
CA LEU A 759 18.35 38.00 26.78
C LEU A 759 16.90 38.46 26.53
N ARG A 760 16.04 38.38 27.55
CA ARG A 760 14.63 38.81 27.50
C ARG A 760 14.44 40.31 27.20
N LYS A 761 15.37 41.16 27.63
CA LYS A 761 15.28 42.63 27.52
C LYS A 761 15.95 43.23 26.28
N SER A 762 16.80 42.49 25.58
CA SER A 762 17.68 43.02 24.52
C SER A 762 17.20 42.74 23.08
N SER A 763 16.15 41.93 22.92
CA SER A 763 15.67 41.38 21.62
C SER A 763 15.08 42.39 20.60
N PRO A 764 14.46 43.52 20.97
CA PRO A 764 13.54 44.13 20.01
C PRO A 764 14.22 45.14 19.03
N ASN A 765 15.43 45.66 19.29
CA ASN A 765 16.05 46.74 18.47
C ASN A 765 16.88 46.28 17.25
N ARG A 766 16.63 45.10 16.65
CA ARG A 766 17.41 44.59 15.49
C ARG A 766 16.95 45.18 14.15
N PRO A 767 17.80 45.71 13.26
CA PRO A 767 17.38 46.16 11.93
C PRO A 767 16.88 44.99 11.04
N LEU A 768 15.71 45.18 10.43
CA LEU A 768 15.03 44.34 9.44
C LEU A 768 15.27 44.87 8.02
N THR A 769 15.62 46.15 7.89
CA THR A 769 16.03 46.82 6.65
C THR A 769 17.52 47.15 6.69
N PRO A 770 18.17 47.38 5.53
CA PRO A 770 19.55 47.87 5.48
C PRO A 770 19.71 49.15 6.29
N VAL A 771 20.85 49.29 6.97
CA VAL A 771 21.24 50.54 7.64
C VAL A 771 21.89 51.43 6.59
N SER A 772 21.32 52.61 6.34
CA SER A 772 21.91 53.60 5.43
C SER A 772 22.99 54.41 6.15
N ASP A 773 23.99 54.85 5.39
CA ASP A 773 25.04 55.77 5.84
C ASP A 773 24.64 57.25 5.64
N ASP A 774 23.50 57.53 4.98
CA ASP A 774 22.97 58.89 4.79
C ASP A 774 22.12 59.33 5.99
N PRO A 775 22.46 60.44 6.68
CA PRO A 775 21.68 60.95 7.82
C PRO A 775 20.28 61.46 7.45
N SER A 776 19.96 61.58 6.16
CA SER A 776 18.66 61.97 5.63
C SER A 776 17.74 60.78 5.35
N ASP A 777 18.29 59.56 5.34
CA ASP A 777 17.54 58.33 5.12
C ASP A 777 16.79 57.89 6.38
N TYR A 778 15.70 57.15 6.17
CA TYR A 778 14.86 56.65 7.25
C TYR A 778 15.61 55.65 8.14
N GLU A 779 15.41 55.76 9.46
CA GLU A 779 15.95 54.83 10.45
C GLU A 779 15.55 53.38 10.10
N PRO A 780 16.49 52.42 10.17
CA PRO A 780 16.21 51.03 9.80
C PRO A 780 15.14 50.41 10.71
N LEU A 781 14.16 49.74 10.11
CA LEU A 781 13.03 49.17 10.84
C LEU A 781 13.48 48.05 11.77
N THR A 782 13.02 48.02 13.02
CA THR A 782 13.35 46.95 13.97
C THR A 782 12.09 46.23 14.48
N PRO A 783 12.19 44.98 14.99
CA PRO A 783 11.06 44.34 15.67
C PRO A 783 10.42 45.22 16.77
N SER A 784 11.18 46.08 17.45
CA SER A 784 10.70 47.09 18.41
C SER A 784 9.74 48.08 17.79
N HIS A 785 10.01 48.54 16.56
CA HIS A 785 9.14 49.51 15.88
C HIS A 785 7.75 48.92 15.67
N PHE A 786 7.67 47.60 15.42
CA PHE A 786 6.39 46.88 15.29
C PHE A 786 5.78 46.49 16.65
N LEU A 787 6.59 46.16 17.65
CA LEU A 787 6.13 45.64 18.95
C LEU A 787 5.74 46.72 19.96
N LEU A 788 6.36 47.91 19.92
CA LEU A 788 6.20 48.95 20.95
C LEU A 788 5.66 50.27 20.38
N GLN A 789 5.59 50.41 19.05
CA GLN A 789 5.13 51.62 18.33
C GLN A 789 5.82 52.93 18.79
N ARG A 790 7.00 52.85 19.41
CA ARG A 790 7.79 53.98 19.96
C ARG A 790 9.28 53.71 19.75
N GLN A 791 10.09 54.77 19.66
CA GLN A 791 11.55 54.65 19.76
C GLN A 791 11.94 54.22 21.18
N ASN A 792 12.79 53.21 21.30
CA ASN A 792 13.22 52.66 22.58
C ASN A 792 14.57 53.25 23.00
N PHE A 793 14.60 54.03 24.09
CA PHE A 793 15.84 54.42 24.75
C PHE A 793 16.42 53.22 25.53
N ALA A 794 17.65 52.82 25.23
CA ALA A 794 18.33 51.73 25.94
C ALA A 794 18.64 52.16 27.39
N LEU A 795 18.05 51.48 28.37
CA LEU A 795 18.29 51.71 29.80
C LEU A 795 18.74 50.41 30.49
N PRO A 796 19.76 50.44 31.38
CA PRO A 796 20.57 51.60 31.75
C PRO A 796 21.60 51.96 30.66
N PRO A 797 21.91 53.26 30.46
CA PRO A 797 22.93 53.68 29.49
C PRO A 797 24.33 53.29 30.00
N GLY A 798 25.15 52.73 29.11
CA GLY A 798 26.55 52.44 29.39
C GLY A 798 27.25 51.68 28.28
N CYS A 799 28.55 51.94 28.08
CA CYS A 799 29.43 51.10 27.26
C CYS A 799 29.81 49.86 28.08
N PHE A 800 29.52 48.67 27.54
CA PHE A 800 29.88 47.39 28.13
C PHE A 800 31.15 46.86 27.46
N GLU A 801 32.20 46.65 28.25
CA GLU A 801 33.55 46.32 27.75
C GLU A 801 33.92 44.87 28.08
N HIS A 802 34.93 44.32 27.40
CA HIS A 802 35.35 42.93 27.59
C HIS A 802 35.73 42.62 29.05
N GLU A 803 36.21 43.60 29.80
CA GLU A 803 36.51 43.45 31.22
C GLU A 803 35.26 43.24 32.11
N ASP A 804 34.06 43.60 31.64
CA ASP A 804 32.79 43.37 32.36
C ASP A 804 32.47 41.87 32.50
N LEU A 805 33.11 40.97 31.73
CA LEU A 805 33.06 39.51 31.90
C LEU A 805 33.56 39.05 33.28
N TYR A 806 34.52 39.77 33.85
CA TYR A 806 35.23 39.39 35.07
C TYR A 806 34.80 40.22 36.29
N ARG A 807 33.91 41.21 36.13
CA ARG A 807 33.41 42.04 37.24
C ARG A 807 32.39 41.28 38.09
N ARG A 808 32.39 41.49 39.42
CA ARG A 808 31.41 40.92 40.37
C ARG A 808 29.96 41.40 40.12
N LYS A 809 29.77 42.48 39.34
CA LYS A 809 28.46 43.05 39.02
C LYS A 809 27.76 42.24 37.91
N GLN A 810 26.88 41.32 38.30
CA GLN A 810 26.15 40.41 37.40
C GLN A 810 25.41 41.10 36.24
N CYS A 811 24.84 42.30 36.48
CA CYS A 811 24.11 43.05 35.45
C CYS A 811 24.99 43.46 34.26
N ARG A 812 26.21 43.99 34.49
CA ARG A 812 27.13 44.40 33.41
C ARG A 812 27.66 43.20 32.62
N ARG A 813 27.98 42.12 33.34
CA ARG A 813 28.41 40.86 32.74
C ARG A 813 27.35 40.28 31.80
N ALA A 814 26.10 40.27 32.23
CA ALA A 814 25.02 39.73 31.42
C ALA A 814 24.68 40.62 30.21
N GLN A 815 24.78 41.95 30.36
CA GLN A 815 24.51 42.89 29.26
C GLN A 815 25.60 42.82 28.17
N PHE A 816 26.87 42.72 28.57
CA PHE A 816 27.98 42.49 27.64
C PHE A 816 27.80 41.21 26.81
N LEU A 817 27.40 40.10 27.45
CA LEU A 817 27.14 38.82 26.77
C LEU A 817 25.97 38.93 25.78
N ALA A 818 24.92 39.70 26.12
CA ALA A 818 23.80 39.95 25.22
C ALA A 818 24.25 40.77 23.99
N ASP A 819 25.06 41.81 24.18
CA ASP A 819 25.58 42.63 23.08
C ASP A 819 26.47 41.83 22.12
N CYS A 820 27.33 40.95 22.66
CA CYS A 820 28.15 40.04 21.86
C CYS A 820 27.31 39.05 21.03
N PHE A 821 26.23 38.51 21.61
CA PHE A 821 25.31 37.60 20.93
C PHE A 821 24.66 38.30 19.72
N TRP A 822 24.15 39.52 19.89
CA TRP A 822 23.41 40.22 18.83
C TRP A 822 24.29 40.78 17.71
N LYS A 823 25.49 41.28 18.02
CA LYS A 823 26.47 41.72 17.00
C LYS A 823 26.83 40.60 16.03
N ARG A 824 26.98 39.37 16.53
CA ARG A 824 27.30 38.19 15.70
C ARG A 824 26.11 37.71 14.87
N TRP A 825 24.89 37.75 15.43
CA TRP A 825 23.69 37.36 14.70
C TRP A 825 23.48 38.19 13.43
N ILE A 826 23.62 39.52 13.55
CA ILE A 826 23.44 40.45 12.43
C ILE A 826 24.45 40.15 11.31
N ARG A 827 25.73 39.96 11.67
CA ARG A 827 26.80 39.73 10.70
C ARG A 827 26.76 38.35 10.04
N GLU A 828 26.34 37.31 10.77
CA GLU A 828 26.49 35.91 10.33
C GLU A 828 25.19 35.31 9.75
N TYR A 829 24.00 35.74 10.18
CA TYR A 829 22.73 35.08 9.83
C TYR A 829 21.92 35.82 8.75
N ILE A 830 21.80 37.15 8.84
CA ILE A 830 20.93 37.95 7.95
C ILE A 830 21.27 37.81 6.46
N PRO A 831 22.55 37.82 6.03
CA PRO A 831 22.89 37.64 4.61
C PRO A 831 22.41 36.32 4.01
N THR A 832 22.12 35.30 4.84
CA THR A 832 21.69 33.98 4.36
C THR A 832 20.21 33.89 3.94
N LEU A 833 19.39 34.90 4.28
CA LEU A 833 17.94 34.89 4.04
C LEU A 833 17.51 35.42 2.66
N GLN A 834 18.42 36.01 1.89
CA GLN A 834 18.12 36.70 0.63
C GLN A 834 18.18 35.79 -0.61
N GLN A 835 18.80 34.60 -0.53
CA GLN A 835 19.04 33.71 -1.67
C GLN A 835 18.42 32.33 -1.49
N ARG A 836 17.90 31.75 -2.59
CA ARG A 836 17.58 30.31 -2.65
C ARG A 836 18.89 29.52 -2.64
N GLN A 837 19.24 28.93 -1.50
CA GLN A 837 20.55 28.29 -1.33
C GLN A 837 20.67 26.88 -1.97
N LYS A 838 19.56 26.17 -2.19
CA LYS A 838 19.54 24.79 -2.74
C LYS A 838 18.29 24.55 -3.59
N TRP A 839 18.37 23.56 -4.48
CA TRP A 839 17.30 23.10 -5.38
C TRP A 839 16.65 24.22 -6.21
N ILE A 840 17.44 24.75 -7.15
CA ILE A 840 17.12 25.96 -7.93
C ILE A 840 16.40 25.62 -9.24
N ARG A 841 16.40 24.34 -9.66
CA ARG A 841 15.77 23.87 -10.89
C ARG A 841 14.66 22.87 -10.59
N GLU A 842 13.55 23.02 -11.29
CA GLU A 842 12.45 22.07 -11.27
C GLU A 842 12.89 20.73 -11.88
N LYS A 843 12.48 19.63 -11.25
CA LYS A 843 12.70 18.26 -11.72
C LYS A 843 11.37 17.53 -11.76
N ASP A 844 11.29 16.49 -12.59
CA ASP A 844 10.10 15.63 -12.65
C ASP A 844 9.73 15.14 -11.25
N ASN A 845 8.50 15.45 -10.84
CA ASN A 845 7.98 15.07 -9.52
C ASN A 845 7.41 13.65 -9.55
N LEU A 846 7.31 13.04 -8.37
CA LEU A 846 6.68 11.74 -8.17
C LEU A 846 5.22 11.77 -8.60
N LYS A 847 4.78 10.72 -9.29
CA LYS A 847 3.40 10.52 -9.73
C LYS A 847 2.79 9.30 -9.05
N ILE A 848 1.47 9.28 -8.93
CA ILE A 848 0.74 8.12 -8.40
C ILE A 848 1.06 6.90 -9.30
N GLY A 849 1.62 5.85 -8.69
CA GLY A 849 2.05 4.63 -9.37
C GLY A 849 3.57 4.44 -9.46
N ASP A 850 4.37 5.46 -9.14
CA ASP A 850 5.82 5.34 -9.11
C ASP A 850 6.30 4.47 -7.94
N VAL A 851 7.24 3.55 -8.22
CA VAL A 851 7.90 2.74 -7.19
C VAL A 851 9.05 3.55 -6.58
N VAL A 852 8.91 3.91 -5.30
CA VAL A 852 9.87 4.75 -4.57
C VAL A 852 10.51 3.99 -3.41
N VAL A 853 11.71 4.42 -3.03
CA VAL A 853 12.39 3.97 -1.80
C VAL A 853 12.33 5.14 -0.81
N VAL A 854 11.74 4.91 0.36
CA VAL A 854 11.66 5.93 1.42
C VAL A 854 12.98 5.95 2.18
N VAL A 855 13.54 7.14 2.35
CA VAL A 855 14.78 7.35 3.11
C VAL A 855 14.40 7.88 4.49
N ASP A 856 14.76 7.13 5.53
CA ASP A 856 14.65 7.58 6.92
C ASP A 856 15.99 8.21 7.35
N ASN A 857 15.99 9.53 7.54
CA ASN A 857 17.18 10.28 7.93
C ASN A 857 17.64 9.99 9.37
N ASN A 858 16.88 9.22 10.17
CA ASN A 858 17.28 8.78 11.52
C ASN A 858 18.09 7.47 11.52
N SER A 859 18.33 6.88 10.34
CA SER A 859 18.97 5.56 10.20
C SER A 859 20.35 5.62 9.52
N SER A 860 21.20 6.54 9.99
CA SER A 860 22.62 6.62 9.64
C SER A 860 23.52 6.42 10.85
#